data_AF-A0A9X0A2R8-F1
#
_entry.id   AF-A0A9X0A2R8-F1
#
_cell.length_a   1.000
_cell.length_b   1.000
_cell.length_c   1.000
_cell.angle_alpha   90.00
_cell.angle_beta   90.00
_cell.angle_gamma   90.00
#
_symmetry.space_group_name_H-M   'P 1'
#
loop_
_entity.id
_entity.type
_entity.pdbx_description
1 polymer ?
#
loop_
_entity_poly.entity_id
_entity_poly.type
_entity_poly.pdbx_seq_one_letter_code
_entity_poly.pdbx_strand_id
1 'polypeptide(L)'
;MKVSAQQDITPGHCSFVYNQCYVTRIFTSFTNSFETANGGPFPNENVVCRLESKKTRHQSCVVDISKFLKTLTSNDVMIYEFILDCLTPMKIVFNNSLNATKKNAMLYLQIMGRCGVSADDIFSHWGKATDFRFLNVNASLIEGNKTMGNDSRRVLENIGVIFGFDKSKQKSIPSVFRKYVWQRMGKISFSGLQLTSIPAELKTTMPLLQSLDISYNNLAKPPPFPWCNATLQLPGGLRRTLPGIREYQFNTDVHPNLYRRYFDLSFNNIEDLSTHEFRGFLDKITLKGNGVKVIGPSSFRNLKGIQVIDLSKNMLNYLPWQLFQGQNSLLELRLDHNNISVIPSDIFKDLTRIKRIDLNHNKLSHIPKELFNTLNNVEILHLENNEITRMDDEAFIIKSSSLRRIYLQNNKISRIPGSLLYLLLLQQNAIEIDLSSNQLTFQDLNNFIDLFPIEPLDGSFPIEVKPVTKHVSFANNNFTTIDIEVFNRTEKGTFEFLMWLSEIDMTGNTLLCDCKMFAFAHWLRALVQRDASIQERQFKTWKCAAPIELKDKPILSIELDQFLCQKNLENCPKECSCSERAFDGTLIIDCKGRNLSHVPPKVRRCHIELRLENNNIREIPPYPYMENVTALYLTHNNIQVLNESTVQKFKRIEILFIDWNELTGLPRNIENINFTSLALHHNFFKCDCTTKWMKHWLQREGRRVEGINNVLCQSGNAMGKTIYTLPDEKFVCKQSKEENSGTQSIIKETTFRIIALTLGASLVLTFIVVFLVFKYRMEMKVYMYTHFNWHPFDRIDDSDPNKIYDAFVSYSGNDYQWVVNTLQERLENHDPPYKLCVHHRDFLVGAPIQENILNSVDQSKRMLMVLSQNFVRSEWCLLEFRAAHRKVLQERMNYLIIILFDDVDMAELDDEMKLYMRTNTYLSVSNKWFWEKLCYAMPQTPRVREFRARNLSSTSSNAEYSTETAPMNETLV
;
A
#
# COMPACT_ATOMS: atom_id res chain seq x y z
N MET A 1 57.02 -12.58 18.32
CA MET A 1 56.54 -11.74 19.45
C MET A 1 55.77 -12.63 20.41
N LYS A 2 56.27 -12.77 21.65
CA LYS A 2 55.51 -13.34 22.77
C LYS A 2 54.33 -12.40 23.03
N VAL A 3 53.10 -12.90 22.95
CA VAL A 3 51.95 -12.24 23.55
C VAL A 3 51.46 -13.11 24.70
N SER A 4 51.33 -12.45 25.83
CA SER A 4 51.19 -12.91 27.19
C SER A 4 49.97 -13.79 27.44
N ALA A 5 50.20 -14.78 28.30
CA ALA A 5 49.18 -15.46 29.08
C ALA A 5 48.47 -14.48 30.05
N GLN A 6 47.32 -14.94 30.54
CA GLN A 6 46.49 -14.36 31.61
C GLN A 6 45.66 -13.12 31.23
N GLN A 7 44.44 -13.39 30.76
CA GLN A 7 43.27 -12.56 31.08
C GLN A 7 42.33 -13.40 31.95
N ASP A 8 41.84 -12.78 33.01
CA ASP A 8 41.17 -13.38 34.15
C ASP A 8 40.02 -14.33 33.79
N ILE A 9 40.21 -15.58 34.22
CA ILE A 9 39.33 -16.72 34.00
C ILE A 9 38.38 -16.81 35.19
N THR A 10 37.08 -16.59 34.98
CA THR A 10 36.08 -17.08 35.94
C THR A 10 36.14 -18.61 36.01
N PRO A 11 36.13 -19.25 37.20
CA PRO A 11 36.33 -20.69 37.31
C PRO A 11 35.23 -21.52 36.61
N GLY A 12 35.62 -22.30 35.59
CA GLY A 12 35.25 -23.71 35.44
C GLY A 12 33.83 -24.08 34.96
N HIS A 13 33.53 -23.98 33.65
CA HIS A 13 32.41 -24.72 33.04
C HIS A 13 32.81 -25.80 32.03
N CYS A 14 34.08 -25.91 31.64
CA CYS A 14 34.58 -27.06 30.84
C CYS A 14 35.94 -27.58 31.35
N SER A 15 36.34 -27.20 32.57
CA SER A 15 37.62 -27.62 33.22
C SER A 15 37.68 -29.12 33.55
N PHE A 16 36.58 -29.83 33.34
CA PHE A 16 36.43 -31.28 33.47
C PHE A 16 36.76 -32.05 32.19
N VAL A 17 37.00 -31.35 31.08
CA VAL A 17 37.50 -31.95 29.85
C VAL A 17 39.02 -31.88 29.85
N TYR A 18 39.69 -33.00 29.71
CA TYR A 18 41.14 -33.06 29.68
C TYR A 18 41.64 -34.17 28.76
N ASN A 19 42.97 -34.24 28.65
CA ASN A 19 43.72 -35.15 27.79
C ASN A 19 43.60 -34.82 26.29
N GLN A 20 44.64 -34.19 25.74
CA GLN A 20 44.82 -33.95 24.30
C GLN A 20 43.67 -33.21 23.56
N CYS A 21 42.88 -32.40 24.27
CA CYS A 21 41.85 -31.54 23.69
C CYS A 21 42.06 -30.05 24.03
N TYR A 22 41.77 -29.17 23.07
CA TYR A 22 41.52 -27.74 23.27
C TYR A 22 40.03 -27.51 23.50
N VAL A 23 39.70 -26.56 24.35
CA VAL A 23 38.32 -26.16 24.65
C VAL A 23 38.17 -24.67 24.33
N THR A 24 37.23 -24.33 23.45
CA THR A 24 36.80 -22.95 23.22
C THR A 24 35.41 -22.74 23.81
N ARG A 25 35.27 -21.77 24.72
CA ARG A 25 34.00 -21.46 25.40
C ARG A 25 33.13 -20.56 24.52
N ILE A 26 31.85 -20.90 24.38
CA ILE A 26 30.85 -20.01 23.78
C ILE A 26 29.63 -20.01 24.70
N PHE A 27 29.09 -18.82 24.97
CA PHE A 27 27.78 -18.63 25.56
C PHE A 27 26.75 -18.50 24.44
N THR A 28 25.73 -19.35 24.46
CA THR A 28 24.49 -19.15 23.70
C THR A 28 23.32 -19.35 24.65
N SER A 29 22.49 -18.32 24.80
CA SER A 29 21.20 -18.44 25.47
C SER A 29 20.23 -19.18 24.55
N PHE A 30 19.75 -20.34 24.97
CA PHE A 30 18.64 -21.02 24.30
C PHE A 30 17.31 -20.57 24.90
N THR A 31 16.26 -20.56 24.07
CA THR A 31 14.89 -20.31 24.49
C THR A 31 14.36 -21.50 25.27
N ASN A 32 13.88 -21.28 26.50
CA ASN A 32 13.28 -22.32 27.32
C ASN A 32 12.02 -22.90 26.64
N SER A 33 12.14 -24.11 26.10
CA SER A 33 11.03 -24.85 25.50
C SER A 33 10.09 -25.49 26.54
N PHE A 34 10.47 -25.43 27.83
CA PHE A 34 9.75 -26.04 28.94
C PHE A 34 9.49 -25.05 30.09
N GLU A 35 8.36 -25.23 30.75
CA GLU A 35 7.91 -24.55 31.95
C GLU A 35 7.55 -25.59 33.03
N THR A 36 7.51 -25.13 34.28
CA THR A 36 7.03 -25.93 35.42
C THR A 36 5.55 -26.27 35.27
N ALA A 37 5.06 -27.25 36.04
CA ALA A 37 3.64 -27.60 36.06
C ALA A 37 2.71 -26.42 36.37
N ASN A 38 3.20 -25.41 37.08
CA ASN A 38 2.46 -24.20 37.47
C ASN A 38 2.61 -23.04 36.46
N GLY A 39 3.29 -23.25 35.32
CA GLY A 39 3.49 -22.21 34.28
C GLY A 39 4.63 -21.22 34.53
N GLY A 40 5.42 -21.40 35.60
CA GLY A 40 6.64 -20.63 35.84
C GLY A 40 7.83 -21.16 35.02
N PRO A 41 8.84 -20.33 34.68
CA PRO A 41 10.01 -20.76 33.93
C PRO A 41 10.75 -21.88 34.69
N PHE A 42 11.09 -22.96 33.99
CA PHE A 42 11.94 -24.00 34.56
C PHE A 42 13.38 -23.49 34.56
N PRO A 43 14.07 -23.43 35.70
CA PRO A 43 15.43 -22.91 35.71
C PRO A 43 16.37 -23.88 34.96
N ASN A 44 17.06 -23.34 33.96
CA ASN A 44 17.94 -24.07 33.06
C ASN A 44 19.36 -23.51 33.07
N GLU A 45 20.35 -24.39 32.95
CA GLU A 45 21.74 -24.00 32.76
C GLU A 45 22.35 -24.76 31.58
N ASN A 46 23.07 -24.01 30.75
CA ASN A 46 23.67 -24.53 29.53
C ASN A 46 25.19 -24.56 29.65
N VAL A 47 25.77 -25.72 29.38
CA VAL A 47 27.21 -25.94 29.34
C VAL A 47 27.60 -26.41 27.96
N VAL A 48 28.26 -25.54 27.20
CA VAL A 48 28.70 -25.83 25.84
C VAL A 48 30.22 -25.92 25.79
N CYS A 49 30.73 -27.11 25.47
CA CYS A 49 32.16 -27.36 25.29
C CYS A 49 32.43 -27.73 23.83
N ARG A 50 33.08 -26.82 23.09
CA ARG A 50 33.60 -27.09 21.75
C ARG A 50 35.02 -27.61 21.83
N LEU A 51 35.25 -28.77 21.21
CA LEU A 51 36.44 -29.59 21.37
C LEU A 51 37.25 -29.69 20.07
N GLU A 52 38.56 -29.51 20.18
CA GLU A 52 39.52 -29.70 19.09
C GLU A 52 40.72 -30.53 19.54
N SER A 53 41.21 -31.46 18.70
CA SER A 53 42.34 -32.33 19.07
C SER A 53 43.68 -31.58 19.07
N LYS A 54 44.55 -31.86 20.05
CA LYS A 54 45.90 -31.27 20.17
C LYS A 54 46.90 -31.79 19.14
N LYS A 55 46.61 -32.88 18.40
CA LYS A 55 47.50 -33.47 17.38
C LYS A 55 46.71 -34.03 16.19
N THR A 56 47.37 -34.17 15.05
CA THR A 56 46.78 -34.53 13.75
C THR A 56 46.33 -36.00 13.58
N ARG A 57 46.45 -36.86 14.59
CA ARG A 57 46.03 -38.29 14.52
C ARG A 57 45.18 -38.73 15.71
N HIS A 58 43.93 -39.11 15.44
CA HIS A 58 43.01 -39.97 16.21
C HIS A 58 43.34 -40.13 17.70
N GLN A 59 42.86 -39.20 18.52
CA GLN A 59 43.03 -39.24 19.99
C GLN A 59 41.68 -39.30 20.72
N SER A 60 41.72 -39.80 21.95
CA SER A 60 40.59 -39.88 22.87
C SER A 60 40.58 -38.69 23.84
N CYS A 61 39.47 -37.96 23.91
CA CYS A 61 39.21 -36.92 24.89
C CYS A 61 38.53 -37.51 26.12
N VAL A 62 38.96 -37.12 27.33
CA VAL A 62 38.31 -37.59 28.57
C VAL A 62 37.45 -36.48 29.17
N VAL A 63 36.19 -36.80 29.46
CA VAL A 63 35.22 -35.91 30.12
C VAL A 63 34.89 -36.50 31.49
N ASP A 64 35.43 -35.92 32.56
CA ASP A 64 35.19 -36.38 33.93
C ASP A 64 33.99 -35.66 34.54
N ILE A 65 32.84 -36.32 34.48
CA ILE A 65 31.55 -35.76 34.88
C ILE A 65 31.53 -35.43 36.38
N SER A 66 32.39 -36.03 37.19
CA SER A 66 32.40 -35.82 38.65
C SER A 66 32.68 -34.36 39.03
N LYS A 67 33.53 -33.69 38.25
CA LYS A 67 33.88 -32.28 38.42
C LYS A 67 32.73 -31.36 38.01
N PHE A 68 32.03 -31.69 36.92
CA PHE A 68 30.83 -30.97 36.50
C PHE A 68 29.70 -31.10 37.53
N LEU A 69 29.43 -32.30 38.03
CA LEU A 69 28.33 -32.51 38.97
C LEU A 69 28.54 -31.78 40.30
N LYS A 70 29.79 -31.59 40.73
CA LYS A 70 30.14 -30.83 41.93
C LYS A 70 29.97 -29.32 41.77
N THR A 71 30.00 -28.79 40.55
CA THR A 71 29.71 -27.36 40.31
C THR A 71 28.21 -27.04 40.35
N LEU A 72 27.34 -28.05 40.37
CA LEU A 72 25.88 -27.87 40.43
C LEU A 72 25.42 -27.53 41.86
N THR A 73 25.21 -26.24 42.13
CA THR A 73 24.92 -25.71 43.48
C THR A 73 23.45 -25.80 43.89
N SER A 74 22.50 -25.82 42.95
CA SER A 74 21.07 -25.85 43.27
C SER A 74 20.60 -27.20 43.85
N ASN A 75 19.67 -27.15 44.81
CA ASN A 75 18.96 -28.31 45.35
C ASN A 75 17.60 -28.57 44.66
N ASP A 76 17.11 -27.59 43.89
CA ASP A 76 15.86 -27.68 43.12
C ASP A 76 16.04 -28.51 41.84
N VAL A 77 14.92 -28.96 41.26
CA VAL A 77 14.95 -29.64 39.97
C VAL A 77 15.32 -28.64 38.88
N MET A 78 16.50 -28.82 38.29
CA MET A 78 17.06 -27.97 37.23
C MET A 78 17.22 -28.79 35.94
N ILE A 79 17.02 -28.16 34.78
CA ILE A 79 17.39 -28.75 33.49
C ILE A 79 18.81 -28.31 33.17
N TYR A 80 19.73 -29.26 33.03
CA TYR A 80 21.09 -28.99 32.57
C TYR A 80 21.23 -29.47 31.12
N GLU A 81 21.52 -28.53 30.22
CA GLU A 81 21.87 -28.85 28.84
C GLU A 81 23.39 -28.88 28.68
N PHE A 82 23.92 -30.06 28.44
CA PHE A 82 25.35 -30.30 28.31
C PHE A 82 25.68 -30.65 26.86
N ILE A 83 26.38 -29.75 26.17
CA ILE A 83 26.67 -29.84 24.75
C ILE A 83 28.16 -30.08 24.53
N LEU A 84 28.49 -31.17 23.83
CA LEU A 84 29.82 -31.48 23.32
C LEU A 84 29.84 -31.36 21.79
N ASP A 85 30.67 -30.46 21.26
CA ASP A 85 30.82 -30.22 19.82
C ASP A 85 32.26 -30.49 19.37
N CYS A 86 32.51 -31.60 18.67
CA CYS A 86 33.86 -31.93 18.17
C CYS A 86 34.10 -31.35 16.78
N LEU A 87 35.03 -30.41 16.66
CA LEU A 87 35.44 -29.83 15.36
C LEU A 87 36.28 -30.80 14.52
N THR A 88 37.05 -31.65 15.19
CA THR A 88 37.94 -32.65 14.57
C THR A 88 37.55 -34.07 14.97
N PRO A 89 37.80 -35.09 14.13
CA PRO A 89 37.50 -36.49 14.47
C PRO A 89 38.23 -36.94 15.74
N MET A 90 37.48 -37.30 16.78
CA MET A 90 38.04 -37.76 18.05
C MET A 90 37.08 -38.68 18.81
N LYS A 91 37.61 -39.55 19.68
CA LYS A 91 36.80 -40.40 20.55
C LYS A 91 36.53 -39.71 21.89
N ILE A 92 35.29 -39.59 22.35
CA ILE A 92 34.99 -39.12 23.70
C ILE A 92 34.88 -40.31 24.64
N VAL A 93 35.52 -40.19 25.80
CA VAL A 93 35.46 -41.15 26.91
C VAL A 93 34.98 -40.43 28.15
N PHE A 94 33.92 -40.90 28.78
CA PHE A 94 33.42 -40.36 30.04
C PHE A 94 34.12 -41.04 31.21
N ASN A 95 34.24 -40.29 32.31
CA ASN A 95 34.72 -40.81 33.59
C ASN A 95 33.91 -40.19 34.72
N ASN A 96 33.80 -40.87 35.86
CA ASN A 96 33.24 -40.32 37.09
C ASN A 96 34.20 -40.65 38.24
N SER A 97 35.35 -39.98 38.28
CA SER A 97 36.46 -40.42 39.14
C SER A 97 36.15 -40.33 40.64
N LEU A 98 35.16 -39.52 41.02
CA LEU A 98 34.76 -39.28 42.42
C LEU A 98 33.39 -39.90 42.76
N ASN A 99 32.80 -40.70 41.88
CA ASN A 99 31.44 -41.26 42.05
C ASN A 99 30.39 -40.20 42.45
N ALA A 100 30.49 -38.99 41.90
CA ALA A 100 29.56 -37.91 42.22
C ALA A 100 28.17 -38.21 41.64
N THR A 101 27.11 -37.85 42.37
CA THR A 101 25.71 -38.00 41.94
C THR A 101 24.91 -36.74 42.28
N LYS A 102 23.95 -36.39 41.42
CA LYS A 102 23.00 -35.29 41.59
C LYS A 102 21.66 -35.70 40.97
N LYS A 103 20.84 -36.44 41.73
CA LYS A 103 19.60 -37.05 41.23
C LYS A 103 18.46 -36.07 40.96
N ASN A 104 18.50 -34.87 41.52
CA ASN A 104 17.53 -33.81 41.25
C ASN A 104 17.84 -33.01 39.96
N ALA A 105 18.91 -33.32 39.24
CA ALA A 105 19.26 -32.67 37.99
C ALA A 105 18.75 -33.47 36.78
N MET A 106 17.83 -32.90 35.99
CA MET A 106 17.46 -33.46 34.70
C MET A 106 18.51 -33.09 33.67
N LEU A 107 19.15 -34.09 33.08
CA LEU A 107 20.24 -33.87 32.13
C LEU A 107 19.76 -34.05 30.69
N TYR A 108 20.09 -33.06 29.86
CA TYR A 108 20.02 -33.08 28.41
C TYR A 108 21.44 -33.12 27.85
N LEU A 109 21.88 -34.30 27.39
CA LEU A 109 23.22 -34.45 26.82
C LEU A 109 23.12 -34.35 25.30
N GLN A 110 23.80 -33.38 24.71
CA GLN A 110 23.94 -33.24 23.27
C GLN A 110 25.39 -33.47 22.85
N ILE A 111 25.61 -34.36 21.90
CA ILE A 111 26.91 -34.66 21.33
C ILE A 111 26.79 -34.46 19.83
N MET A 112 27.61 -33.58 19.27
CA MET A 112 27.52 -33.16 17.88
C MET A 112 28.89 -33.05 17.21
N GLY A 113 28.88 -32.81 15.90
CA GLY A 113 30.09 -32.61 15.11
C GLY A 113 30.71 -33.95 14.69
N ARG A 114 32.03 -34.08 14.87
CA ARG A 114 32.84 -35.26 14.48
C ARG A 114 33.25 -36.12 15.68
N CYS A 115 32.43 -36.15 16.73
CA CYS A 115 32.70 -36.99 17.89
C CYS A 115 32.42 -38.47 17.58
N GLY A 116 33.21 -39.36 18.18
CA GLY A 116 32.93 -40.80 18.26
C GLY A 116 32.73 -41.20 19.71
N VAL A 117 31.55 -41.71 20.08
CA VAL A 117 31.21 -41.98 21.49
C VAL A 117 30.61 -43.36 21.65
N SER A 118 31.00 -44.08 22.70
CA SER A 118 30.42 -45.39 23.00
C SER A 118 29.13 -45.24 23.81
N ALA A 119 28.07 -45.95 23.40
CA ALA A 119 26.80 -45.96 24.11
C ALA A 119 26.96 -46.48 25.55
N ASP A 120 27.72 -47.56 25.74
CA ASP A 120 27.99 -48.16 27.05
C ASP A 120 28.62 -47.15 28.01
N ASP A 121 29.50 -46.30 27.47
CA ASP A 121 30.26 -45.30 28.22
C ASP A 121 29.41 -44.10 28.65
N ILE A 122 28.47 -43.66 27.80
CA ILE A 122 27.48 -42.64 28.18
C ILE A 122 26.62 -43.15 29.35
N PHE A 123 26.06 -44.36 29.21
CA PHE A 123 25.08 -44.88 30.16
C PHE A 123 25.70 -45.37 31.47
N SER A 124 26.94 -45.87 31.47
CA SER A 124 27.65 -46.29 32.68
C SER A 124 27.96 -45.13 33.62
N HIS A 125 28.26 -43.95 33.06
CA HIS A 125 28.71 -42.79 33.81
C HIS A 125 27.55 -41.81 34.11
N TRP A 126 26.90 -41.25 33.09
CA TRP A 126 25.85 -40.24 33.30
C TRP A 126 24.59 -40.81 33.93
N GLY A 127 24.21 -42.00 33.50
CA GLY A 127 23.01 -42.67 33.99
C GLY A 127 22.97 -42.92 35.49
N LYS A 128 24.11 -43.30 36.05
CA LYS A 128 24.23 -43.50 37.50
C LYS A 128 24.24 -42.15 38.25
N ALA A 129 24.68 -41.09 37.59
CA ALA A 129 24.97 -39.82 38.23
C ALA A 129 23.79 -38.84 38.29
N THR A 130 22.94 -38.75 37.27
CA THR A 130 21.83 -37.76 37.18
C THR A 130 20.47 -38.40 36.91
N ASP A 131 19.39 -37.60 36.82
CA ASP A 131 18.14 -38.03 36.18
C ASP A 131 18.27 -37.85 34.66
N PHE A 132 18.87 -38.84 34.03
CA PHE A 132 19.20 -38.77 32.61
C PHE A 132 17.98 -39.10 31.74
N ARG A 133 17.35 -38.06 31.18
CA ARG A 133 16.09 -38.16 30.45
C ARG A 133 16.21 -37.92 28.95
N PHE A 134 17.18 -37.11 28.52
CA PHE A 134 17.33 -36.68 27.14
C PHE A 134 18.75 -36.88 26.62
N LEU A 135 18.87 -37.48 25.44
CA LEU A 135 20.15 -37.69 24.76
C LEU A 135 20.01 -37.33 23.28
N ASN A 136 20.85 -36.44 22.77
CA ASN A 136 20.90 -36.07 21.37
C ASN A 136 22.31 -36.36 20.83
N VAL A 137 22.45 -37.28 19.87
CA VAL A 137 23.76 -37.76 19.39
C VAL A 137 23.88 -37.56 17.88
N ASN A 138 24.16 -36.33 17.44
CA ASN A 138 24.57 -36.01 16.06
C ASN A 138 26.07 -36.26 15.84
N ALA A 139 26.47 -37.49 16.14
CA ALA A 139 27.85 -37.96 16.19
C ALA A 139 27.90 -39.47 15.93
N SER A 140 29.11 -40.02 15.71
CA SER A 140 29.25 -41.47 15.49
C SER A 140 29.10 -42.25 16.79
N LEU A 141 28.08 -43.11 16.87
CA LEU A 141 27.91 -44.04 17.99
C LEU A 141 28.76 -45.30 17.77
N ILE A 142 29.77 -45.52 18.61
CA ILE A 142 30.69 -46.66 18.51
C ILE A 142 30.10 -47.84 19.29
N GLU A 143 29.94 -49.01 18.66
CA GLU A 143 29.55 -50.23 19.37
C GLU A 143 30.66 -50.66 20.34
N GLY A 144 30.28 -50.91 21.59
CA GLY A 144 31.21 -51.43 22.60
C GLY A 144 31.32 -52.96 22.52
N ASN A 145 32.52 -53.48 22.78
CA ASN A 145 32.77 -54.93 22.87
C ASN A 145 32.39 -55.55 24.24
N LYS A 146 31.82 -54.77 25.17
CA LYS A 146 31.51 -55.21 26.54
C LYS A 146 30.00 -55.28 26.76
N THR A 147 29.54 -56.32 27.47
CA THR A 147 28.15 -56.40 27.90
C THR A 147 27.88 -55.40 29.02
N MET A 148 26.81 -54.59 28.91
CA MET A 148 26.41 -53.70 30.00
C MET A 148 26.08 -54.50 31.26
N GLY A 149 26.69 -54.13 32.38
CA GLY A 149 26.38 -54.65 33.71
C GLY A 149 24.97 -54.25 34.18
N ASN A 150 24.42 -54.97 35.17
CA ASN A 150 23.01 -54.81 35.60
C ASN A 150 22.65 -53.39 36.03
N ASP A 151 23.52 -52.69 36.75
CA ASP A 151 23.26 -51.30 37.17
C ASP A 151 23.16 -50.33 35.99
N SER A 152 23.97 -50.52 34.96
CA SER A 152 23.94 -49.68 33.76
C SER A 152 22.68 -49.97 32.92
N ARG A 153 22.06 -51.15 33.05
CA ARG A 153 20.78 -51.46 32.38
C ARG A 153 19.61 -50.73 33.02
N ARG A 154 19.59 -50.59 34.36
CA ARG A 154 18.55 -49.82 35.07
C ARG A 154 18.50 -48.34 34.66
N VAL A 155 19.62 -47.79 34.19
CA VAL A 155 19.67 -46.43 33.64
C VAL A 155 18.80 -46.29 32.39
N LEU A 156 18.83 -47.29 31.51
CA LEU A 156 18.11 -47.27 30.22
C LEU A 156 16.59 -47.16 30.43
N GLU A 157 16.10 -47.61 31.57
CA GLU A 157 14.70 -47.50 31.96
C GLU A 157 14.25 -46.04 32.16
N ASN A 158 15.18 -45.10 32.37
CA ASN A 158 14.84 -43.70 32.66
C ASN A 158 14.88 -42.77 31.45
N ILE A 159 15.56 -43.15 30.36
CA ILE A 159 15.76 -42.30 29.19
C ILE A 159 14.45 -42.23 28.38
N GLY A 160 13.93 -41.02 28.19
CA GLY A 160 12.63 -40.79 27.55
C GLY A 160 12.72 -40.32 26.11
N VAL A 161 13.84 -39.69 25.71
CA VAL A 161 13.98 -39.08 24.39
C VAL A 161 15.39 -39.25 23.84
N ILE A 162 15.47 -39.73 22.60
CA ILE A 162 16.71 -39.76 21.83
C ILE A 162 16.54 -39.07 20.47
N PHE A 163 17.43 -38.13 20.15
CA PHE A 163 17.49 -37.47 18.84
C PHE A 163 18.81 -37.75 18.11
N GLY A 164 18.75 -37.77 16.77
CA GLY A 164 19.83 -37.24 15.96
C GLY A 164 20.95 -38.17 15.51
N PHE A 165 20.73 -39.45 15.15
CA PHE A 165 21.79 -40.30 14.53
C PHE A 165 22.17 -39.92 13.08
N ASP A 166 22.11 -38.64 12.73
CA ASP A 166 22.35 -38.17 11.37
C ASP A 166 23.86 -38.05 11.08
N LYS A 167 24.43 -39.08 10.44
CA LYS A 167 25.64 -39.01 9.57
C LYS A 167 26.03 -40.38 8.96
N SER A 168 25.59 -40.55 7.72
CA SER A 168 26.20 -41.15 6.51
C SER A 168 27.03 -42.46 6.49
N LYS A 169 27.25 -43.21 7.59
CA LYS A 169 28.00 -44.49 7.48
C LYS A 169 27.42 -45.71 8.21
N GLN A 170 26.44 -45.55 9.08
CA GLN A 170 25.78 -46.70 9.70
C GLN A 170 24.62 -47.14 8.81
N LYS A 171 24.60 -48.42 8.43
CA LYS A 171 23.52 -49.08 7.65
C LYS A 171 22.55 -49.86 8.52
N SER A 172 22.67 -49.74 9.85
CA SER A 172 21.92 -50.56 10.80
C SER A 172 21.70 -49.82 12.10
N ILE A 173 20.58 -50.12 12.76
CA ILE A 173 20.29 -49.65 14.10
C ILE A 173 21.31 -50.25 15.10
N PRO A 174 21.99 -49.43 15.93
CA PRO A 174 22.95 -49.91 16.90
C PRO A 174 22.38 -51.01 17.80
N SER A 175 23.19 -52.05 18.08
CA SER A 175 22.75 -53.24 18.83
C SER A 175 22.19 -52.94 20.22
N VAL A 176 22.60 -51.84 20.86
CA VAL A 176 22.07 -51.40 22.17
C VAL A 176 20.54 -51.18 22.16
N PHE A 177 19.97 -50.74 21.04
CA PHE A 177 18.52 -50.52 20.89
C PHE A 177 17.75 -51.81 20.62
N ARG A 178 18.44 -52.86 20.16
CA ARG A 178 17.86 -54.19 19.88
C ARG A 178 18.03 -55.17 21.04
N LYS A 179 19.07 -55.00 21.85
CA LYS A 179 19.48 -55.94 22.90
C LYS A 179 18.88 -55.65 24.28
N TYR A 180 18.63 -54.39 24.59
CA TYR A 180 18.19 -53.95 25.91
C TYR A 180 16.81 -53.29 25.85
N VAL A 181 16.06 -53.39 26.95
CA VAL A 181 14.72 -52.81 27.07
C VAL A 181 14.83 -51.37 27.59
N TRP A 182 14.12 -50.47 26.94
CA TRP A 182 14.05 -49.04 27.19
C TRP A 182 12.63 -48.67 27.65
N GLN A 183 12.33 -48.99 28.91
CA GLN A 183 10.96 -48.97 29.45
C GLN A 183 10.24 -47.63 29.26
N ARG A 184 10.91 -46.49 29.46
CA ARG A 184 10.30 -45.15 29.37
C ARG A 184 10.57 -44.40 28.06
N MET A 185 11.15 -45.06 27.06
CA MET A 185 11.43 -44.41 25.77
C MET A 185 10.13 -43.94 25.12
N GLY A 186 9.92 -42.63 25.10
CA GLY A 186 8.75 -42.00 24.48
C GLY A 186 9.03 -41.53 23.05
N LYS A 187 10.27 -41.18 22.72
CA LYS A 187 10.63 -40.59 21.43
C LYS A 187 12.01 -41.02 20.95
N ILE A 188 12.11 -41.45 19.69
CA ILE A 188 13.38 -41.81 19.06
C ILE A 188 13.45 -41.38 17.59
N SER A 189 14.64 -40.99 17.13
CA SER A 189 14.93 -40.68 15.72
C SER A 189 16.11 -41.51 15.23
N PHE A 190 15.91 -42.21 14.11
CA PHE A 190 16.87 -43.01 13.35
C PHE A 190 16.99 -42.48 11.91
N SER A 191 16.97 -41.17 11.75
CA SER A 191 17.06 -40.51 10.45
C SER A 191 18.46 -40.68 9.82
N GLY A 192 18.54 -40.83 8.49
CA GLY A 192 19.83 -40.80 7.77
C GLY A 192 20.71 -42.05 7.90
N LEU A 193 20.15 -43.17 8.39
CA LEU A 193 20.88 -44.43 8.66
C LEU A 193 20.86 -45.43 7.49
N GLN A 194 20.44 -45.00 6.29
CA GLN A 194 20.36 -45.85 5.09
C GLN A 194 19.56 -47.16 5.29
N LEU A 195 18.62 -47.18 6.23
CA LEU A 195 17.89 -48.38 6.64
C LEU A 195 16.96 -48.86 5.53
N THR A 196 16.94 -50.15 5.25
CA THR A 196 15.98 -50.78 4.33
C THR A 196 14.80 -51.45 5.05
N SER A 197 14.94 -51.71 6.35
CA SER A 197 13.88 -52.21 7.23
C SER A 197 14.13 -51.80 8.68
N ILE A 198 13.08 -51.91 9.50
CA ILE A 198 13.17 -51.73 10.96
C ILE A 198 13.12 -53.11 11.65
N PRO A 199 14.04 -53.39 12.59
CA PRO A 199 14.05 -54.64 13.36
C PRO A 199 12.76 -54.84 14.17
N ALA A 200 12.21 -56.06 14.16
CA ALA A 200 10.96 -56.38 14.85
C ALA A 200 11.08 -56.28 16.39
N GLU A 201 12.30 -56.44 16.92
CA GLU A 201 12.61 -56.39 18.34
C GLU A 201 12.29 -55.01 18.94
N LEU A 202 12.32 -53.94 18.15
CA LEU A 202 12.06 -52.58 18.66
C LEU A 202 10.67 -52.44 19.30
N LYS A 203 9.68 -53.19 18.81
CA LYS A 203 8.35 -53.24 19.42
C LYS A 203 8.41 -53.73 20.89
N THR A 204 9.31 -54.66 21.17
CA THR A 204 9.49 -55.22 22.52
C THR A 204 10.49 -54.45 23.36
N THR A 205 11.53 -53.87 22.75
CA THR A 205 12.53 -53.09 23.48
C THR A 205 12.04 -51.70 23.84
N MET A 206 11.07 -51.12 23.12
CA MET A 206 10.53 -49.78 23.37
C MET A 206 8.99 -49.80 23.47
N PRO A 207 8.42 -50.43 24.51
CA PRO A 207 6.97 -50.69 24.60
C PRO A 207 6.12 -49.42 24.77
N LEU A 208 6.70 -48.31 25.25
CA LEU A 208 5.99 -47.04 25.47
C LEU A 208 6.22 -46.00 24.36
N LEU A 209 6.85 -46.37 23.24
CA LEU A 209 7.21 -45.43 22.19
C LEU A 209 5.99 -44.72 21.60
N GLN A 210 6.02 -43.38 21.65
CA GLN A 210 4.98 -42.48 21.15
C GLN A 210 5.38 -41.86 19.81
N SER A 211 6.69 -41.63 19.61
CA SER A 211 7.24 -40.92 18.45
C SER A 211 8.40 -41.68 17.81
N LEU A 212 8.32 -41.88 16.50
CA LEU A 212 9.36 -42.51 15.70
C LEU A 212 9.66 -41.65 14.47
N ASP A 213 10.91 -41.22 14.34
CA ASP A 213 11.43 -40.59 13.13
C ASP A 213 12.42 -41.53 12.44
N ILE A 214 12.10 -41.95 11.22
CA ILE A 214 12.93 -42.81 10.37
C ILE A 214 13.07 -42.18 8.98
N SER A 215 13.08 -40.85 8.93
CA SER A 215 13.24 -40.08 7.70
C SER A 215 14.61 -40.29 7.03
N TYR A 216 14.74 -39.94 5.75
CA TYR A 216 16.01 -40.00 4.99
C TYR A 216 16.67 -41.40 5.05
N ASN A 217 15.87 -42.44 4.89
CA ASN A 217 16.33 -43.84 4.84
C ASN A 217 15.95 -44.46 3.48
N ASN A 218 16.09 -45.78 3.34
CA ASN A 218 15.83 -46.52 2.10
C ASN A 218 14.68 -47.53 2.27
N LEU A 219 13.70 -47.24 3.14
CA LEU A 219 12.59 -48.15 3.43
C LEU A 219 11.68 -48.29 2.20
N ALA A 220 11.41 -49.52 1.78
CA ALA A 220 10.47 -49.81 0.70
C ALA A 220 9.01 -49.98 1.19
N LYS A 221 8.83 -50.23 2.51
CA LYS A 221 7.54 -50.42 3.14
C LYS A 221 7.53 -49.78 4.54
N PRO A 222 6.39 -49.27 5.02
CA PRO A 222 6.28 -48.79 6.39
C PRO A 222 6.41 -49.96 7.39
N PRO A 223 7.14 -49.79 8.51
CA PRO A 223 7.15 -50.75 9.61
C PRO A 223 5.83 -50.68 10.42
N PRO A 224 5.51 -51.71 11.21
CA PRO A 224 4.34 -51.67 12.08
C PRO A 224 4.54 -50.59 13.16
N PHE A 225 3.65 -49.60 13.20
CA PHE A 225 3.59 -48.52 14.19
C PHE A 225 2.10 -48.17 14.40
N PRO A 226 1.63 -47.98 15.64
CA PRO A 226 2.30 -47.57 16.87
C PRO A 226 2.53 -48.74 17.83
N TRP A 227 3.55 -48.61 18.69
CA TRP A 227 3.85 -49.64 19.70
C TRP A 227 3.12 -49.41 21.02
N CYS A 228 2.68 -48.18 21.29
CA CYS A 228 1.95 -47.83 22.51
C CYS A 228 0.65 -47.05 22.23
N ASN A 229 -0.47 -47.55 22.77
CA ASN A 229 -1.75 -46.85 22.67
C ASN A 229 -2.02 -45.90 23.85
N ALA A 230 -1.36 -46.05 25.00
CA ALA A 230 -1.56 -45.20 26.18
C ALA A 230 -0.78 -43.89 26.10
N THR A 231 -1.37 -42.76 26.54
CA THR A 231 -0.69 -41.47 26.58
C THR A 231 0.43 -41.47 27.61
N LEU A 232 1.58 -40.88 27.26
CA LEU A 232 2.74 -40.81 28.13
C LEU A 232 2.97 -39.35 28.55
N GLN A 233 3.07 -39.11 29.86
CA GLN A 233 3.39 -37.79 30.40
C GLN A 233 4.88 -37.46 30.21
N LEU A 234 5.18 -36.18 30.05
CA LEU A 234 6.56 -35.68 30.09
C LEU A 234 7.18 -35.93 31.47
N PRO A 235 8.49 -36.21 31.53
CA PRO A 235 9.17 -36.54 32.78
C PRO A 235 9.20 -35.34 33.73
N GLY A 236 9.20 -35.61 35.04
CA GLY A 236 9.44 -34.62 36.08
C GLY A 236 8.49 -33.41 36.10
N GLY A 237 7.24 -33.58 35.65
CA GLY A 237 6.23 -32.52 35.67
C GLY A 237 6.45 -31.43 34.62
N LEU A 238 7.30 -31.67 33.62
CA LEU A 238 7.56 -30.71 32.55
C LEU A 238 6.31 -30.41 31.71
N ARG A 239 6.17 -29.15 31.33
CA ARG A 239 5.13 -28.66 30.42
C ARG A 239 5.81 -27.84 29.31
N ARG A 240 5.34 -27.92 28.05
CA ARG A 240 5.93 -27.13 26.95
C ARG A 240 5.42 -25.69 26.96
N THR A 241 6.31 -24.72 26.68
CA THR A 241 5.97 -23.30 26.51
C THR A 241 5.36 -23.01 25.13
N LEU A 242 4.63 -21.90 24.97
CA LEU A 242 4.06 -21.45 23.69
C LEU A 242 5.07 -21.38 22.53
N PRO A 243 6.30 -20.82 22.69
CA PRO A 243 7.32 -20.84 21.64
C PRO A 243 7.83 -22.26 21.33
N GLY A 244 8.00 -23.11 22.35
CA GLY A 244 8.35 -24.53 22.19
C GLY A 244 7.25 -25.36 21.52
N ILE A 245 6.01 -24.86 21.51
CA ILE A 245 4.89 -25.41 20.72
C ILE A 245 4.96 -24.89 19.28
N ARG A 246 5.35 -23.63 19.04
CA ARG A 246 5.43 -23.01 17.69
C ARG A 246 6.54 -23.60 16.81
N GLU A 247 7.71 -23.90 17.35
CA GLU A 247 8.80 -24.56 16.59
C GLU A 247 8.43 -26.00 16.15
N TYR A 248 7.47 -26.63 16.82
CA TYR A 248 7.01 -27.99 16.56
C TYR A 248 5.73 -28.07 15.69
N GLN A 249 5.36 -26.97 15.01
CA GLN A 249 4.28 -26.80 14.01
C GLN A 249 2.91 -26.30 14.53
N PHE A 250 2.38 -25.38 13.72
CA PHE A 250 1.02 -24.86 13.64
C PHE A 250 -0.06 -25.87 14.07
N ASN A 251 -0.81 -25.47 15.11
CA ASN A 251 -2.16 -25.94 15.44
C ASN A 251 -2.37 -27.43 15.71
N THR A 252 -1.41 -28.22 16.20
CA THR A 252 -1.77 -29.51 16.84
C THR A 252 -2.22 -29.32 18.28
N ASP A 253 -3.46 -29.72 18.58
CA ASP A 253 -4.03 -29.72 19.94
C ASP A 253 -3.46 -30.89 20.76
N VAL A 254 -2.20 -30.78 21.16
CA VAL A 254 -1.56 -31.74 22.07
C VAL A 254 -1.40 -31.08 23.43
N HIS A 255 -1.86 -31.76 24.49
CA HIS A 255 -1.75 -31.23 25.83
C HIS A 255 -0.27 -30.95 26.19
N PRO A 256 0.10 -29.77 26.71
CA PRO A 256 1.49 -29.34 26.84
C PRO A 256 2.39 -30.25 27.70
N ASN A 257 1.82 -31.09 28.57
CA ASN A 257 2.54 -32.03 29.44
C ASN A 257 2.62 -33.48 28.89
N LEU A 258 2.11 -33.77 27.68
CA LEU A 258 2.15 -35.10 27.09
C LEU A 258 3.22 -35.22 26.01
N TYR A 259 3.76 -36.42 25.81
CA TYR A 259 4.51 -36.71 24.59
C TYR A 259 3.61 -36.59 23.36
N ARG A 260 4.05 -35.83 22.36
CA ARG A 260 3.42 -35.85 21.05
C ARG A 260 3.63 -37.22 20.40
N ARG A 261 2.68 -37.61 19.59
CA ARG A 261 2.72 -38.85 18.82
C ARG A 261 2.88 -38.53 17.37
N TYR A 262 4.06 -38.80 16.84
CA TYR A 262 4.27 -38.63 15.42
C TYR A 262 5.07 -39.77 14.82
N PHE A 263 4.79 -40.05 13.56
CA PHE A 263 5.49 -41.03 12.77
C PHE A 263 6.02 -40.38 11.50
N ASP A 264 7.34 -40.24 11.41
CA ASP A 264 8.03 -39.60 10.28
C ASP A 264 8.69 -40.65 9.39
N LEU A 265 8.13 -40.85 8.21
CA LEU A 265 8.61 -41.73 7.15
C LEU A 265 9.20 -40.94 5.97
N SER A 266 9.42 -39.63 6.12
CA SER A 266 9.76 -38.75 5.00
C SER A 266 11.06 -39.19 4.29
N PHE A 267 11.13 -38.99 2.98
CA PHE A 267 12.33 -39.24 2.18
C PHE A 267 12.85 -40.68 2.35
N ASN A 268 11.96 -41.64 2.11
CA ASN A 268 12.26 -43.06 1.95
C ASN A 268 11.92 -43.50 0.51
N ASN A 269 11.85 -44.81 0.25
CA ASN A 269 11.55 -45.39 -1.08
C ASN A 269 10.20 -46.12 -1.09
N ILE A 270 9.20 -45.58 -0.39
CA ILE A 270 7.88 -46.22 -0.26
C ILE A 270 7.01 -45.85 -1.46
N GLU A 271 6.82 -46.78 -2.39
CA GLU A 271 6.04 -46.51 -3.62
C GLU A 271 4.56 -46.96 -3.55
N ASP A 272 4.23 -47.97 -2.74
CA ASP A 272 2.89 -48.59 -2.73
C ASP A 272 2.35 -48.73 -1.30
N LEU A 273 1.20 -48.10 -1.06
CA LEU A 273 0.42 -48.15 0.19
C LEU A 273 -0.97 -48.74 -0.01
N SER A 274 -1.24 -49.40 -1.15
CA SER A 274 -2.56 -49.96 -1.50
C SER A 274 -3.13 -50.91 -0.44
N THR A 275 -2.28 -51.71 0.20
CA THR A 275 -2.67 -52.69 1.23
C THR A 275 -2.24 -52.31 2.65
N HIS A 276 -1.54 -51.19 2.84
CA HIS A 276 -1.03 -50.83 4.16
C HIS A 276 -2.06 -50.01 4.94
N GLU A 277 -2.32 -50.42 6.18
CA GLU A 277 -3.20 -49.72 7.10
C GLU A 277 -2.42 -49.24 8.32
N PHE A 278 -2.34 -47.92 8.49
CA PHE A 278 -1.85 -47.33 9.73
C PHE A 278 -2.94 -47.43 10.81
N ARG A 279 -2.53 -47.71 12.05
CA ARG A 279 -3.46 -47.98 13.18
C ARG A 279 -3.08 -47.18 14.42
N GLY A 280 -3.93 -47.22 15.44
CA GLY A 280 -3.63 -46.70 16.77
C GLY A 280 -3.78 -45.19 16.93
N PHE A 281 -3.32 -44.65 18.06
CA PHE A 281 -3.49 -43.23 18.40
C PHE A 281 -2.23 -42.45 18.01
N LEU A 282 -2.36 -41.49 17.09
CA LEU A 282 -1.27 -40.73 16.46
C LEU A 282 -1.75 -39.29 16.24
N ASP A 283 -0.88 -38.29 16.49
CA ASP A 283 -1.22 -36.88 16.24
C ASP A 283 -0.77 -36.43 14.85
N LYS A 284 0.36 -36.98 14.36
CA LYS A 284 0.93 -36.65 13.05
C LYS A 284 1.53 -37.87 12.34
N ILE A 285 1.31 -37.97 11.04
CA ILE A 285 2.03 -38.88 10.16
C ILE A 285 2.55 -38.12 8.95
N THR A 286 3.78 -38.38 8.54
CA THR A 286 4.33 -37.84 7.30
C THR A 286 5.00 -38.93 6.47
N LEU A 287 4.66 -38.94 5.19
CA LEU A 287 5.15 -39.82 4.12
C LEU A 287 5.76 -38.97 3.01
N LYS A 288 6.16 -37.74 3.32
CA LYS A 288 6.66 -36.77 2.34
C LYS A 288 7.85 -37.31 1.55
N GLY A 289 7.90 -37.10 0.23
CA GLY A 289 9.13 -37.39 -0.53
C GLY A 289 9.47 -38.87 -0.70
N ASN A 290 8.48 -39.78 -0.71
CA ASN A 290 8.69 -41.23 -0.80
C ASN A 290 8.54 -41.82 -2.21
N GLY A 291 7.94 -41.07 -3.13
CA GLY A 291 7.56 -41.59 -4.44
C GLY A 291 6.31 -42.46 -4.42
N VAL A 292 5.42 -42.30 -3.43
CA VAL A 292 4.16 -43.04 -3.34
C VAL A 292 3.32 -42.81 -4.60
N LYS A 293 2.95 -43.88 -5.31
CA LYS A 293 2.12 -43.85 -6.52
C LYS A 293 0.67 -44.21 -6.24
N VAL A 294 0.43 -45.13 -5.31
CA VAL A 294 -0.90 -45.68 -4.97
C VAL A 294 -1.09 -45.73 -3.46
N ILE A 295 -2.29 -45.37 -3.01
CA ILE A 295 -2.71 -45.46 -1.61
C ILE A 295 -4.09 -46.12 -1.52
N GLY A 296 -4.29 -46.95 -0.50
CA GLY A 296 -5.52 -47.72 -0.31
C GLY A 296 -6.62 -46.92 0.40
N PRO A 297 -7.91 -47.26 0.20
CA PRO A 297 -9.03 -46.58 0.85
C PRO A 297 -9.02 -46.69 2.37
N SER A 298 -8.43 -47.76 2.93
CA SER A 298 -8.37 -48.00 4.37
C SER A 298 -7.08 -47.51 5.03
N SER A 299 -6.16 -46.89 4.28
CA SER A 299 -4.80 -46.63 4.77
C SER A 299 -4.74 -45.84 6.06
N PHE A 300 -5.67 -44.89 6.28
CA PHE A 300 -5.74 -44.11 7.52
C PHE A 300 -6.94 -44.45 8.41
N ARG A 301 -7.85 -45.32 7.98
CA ARG A 301 -9.15 -45.58 8.64
C ARG A 301 -9.05 -45.90 10.14
N ASN A 302 -7.98 -46.58 10.54
CA ASN A 302 -7.77 -47.06 11.90
C ASN A 302 -6.87 -46.14 12.75
N LEU A 303 -6.48 -44.98 12.23
CA LEU A 303 -5.83 -43.93 13.01
C LEU A 303 -6.84 -43.17 13.86
N LYS A 304 -6.51 -42.95 15.13
CA LYS A 304 -7.31 -42.18 16.08
C LYS A 304 -6.53 -40.93 16.48
N GLY A 305 -7.23 -39.80 16.59
CA GLY A 305 -6.63 -38.53 17.05
C GLY A 305 -5.68 -37.87 16.06
N ILE A 306 -5.63 -38.33 14.80
CA ILE A 306 -4.73 -37.75 13.79
C ILE A 306 -5.14 -36.32 13.48
N GLN A 307 -4.17 -35.42 13.60
CA GLN A 307 -4.33 -33.98 13.38
C GLN A 307 -3.59 -33.52 12.13
N VAL A 308 -2.51 -34.21 11.75
CA VAL A 308 -1.71 -33.86 10.55
C VAL A 308 -1.41 -35.11 9.73
N ILE A 309 -1.77 -35.07 8.44
CA ILE A 309 -1.34 -36.05 7.44
C ILE A 309 -0.57 -35.30 6.35
N ASP A 310 0.70 -35.67 6.15
CA ASP A 310 1.56 -35.10 5.12
C ASP A 310 1.95 -36.17 4.09
N LEU A 311 1.37 -36.05 2.89
CA LEU A 311 1.63 -36.89 1.71
C LEU A 311 2.32 -36.08 0.60
N SER A 312 2.90 -34.92 0.93
CA SER A 312 3.50 -34.01 -0.04
C SER A 312 4.71 -34.61 -0.77
N LYS A 313 5.04 -34.09 -1.96
CA LYS A 313 6.21 -34.51 -2.75
C LYS A 313 6.22 -36.01 -3.06
N ASN A 314 5.08 -36.56 -3.45
CA ASN A 314 4.95 -37.96 -3.87
C ASN A 314 4.55 -38.01 -5.36
N MET A 315 4.12 -39.17 -5.83
CA MET A 315 3.71 -39.40 -7.23
C MET A 315 2.25 -39.87 -7.31
N LEU A 316 1.40 -39.43 -6.37
CA LEU A 316 -0.01 -39.81 -6.35
C LEU A 316 -0.75 -39.22 -7.55
N ASN A 317 -1.44 -40.06 -8.32
CA ASN A 317 -2.23 -39.63 -9.48
C ASN A 317 -3.74 -39.47 -9.17
N TYR A 318 -4.23 -40.23 -8.20
CA TYR A 318 -5.63 -40.22 -7.76
C TYR A 318 -5.73 -40.53 -6.27
N LEU A 319 -6.85 -40.16 -5.65
CA LEU A 319 -7.16 -40.47 -4.26
C LEU A 319 -8.45 -41.30 -4.20
N PRO A 320 -8.49 -42.42 -3.45
CA PRO A 320 -9.74 -43.13 -3.20
C PRO A 320 -10.64 -42.27 -2.30
N TRP A 321 -11.93 -42.16 -2.61
CA TRP A 321 -12.85 -41.24 -1.92
C TRP A 321 -13.01 -41.53 -0.41
N GLN A 322 -12.73 -42.77 0.04
CA GLN A 322 -12.78 -43.16 1.45
C GLN A 322 -11.48 -42.88 2.24
N LEU A 323 -10.41 -42.37 1.60
CA LEU A 323 -9.07 -42.33 2.19
C LEU A 323 -9.02 -41.68 3.58
N PHE A 324 -9.81 -40.61 3.77
CA PHE A 324 -9.86 -39.84 5.02
C PHE A 324 -11.18 -40.01 5.79
N GLN A 325 -11.94 -41.07 5.48
CA GLN A 325 -13.19 -41.36 6.16
C GLN A 325 -12.96 -41.54 7.68
N GLY A 326 -13.80 -40.89 8.49
CA GLY A 326 -13.73 -40.90 9.94
C GLY A 326 -12.59 -40.08 10.57
N GLN A 327 -11.80 -39.33 9.79
CA GLN A 327 -10.69 -38.51 10.31
C GLN A 327 -11.13 -37.14 10.82
N ASN A 328 -12.10 -37.13 11.74
CA ASN A 328 -12.76 -35.92 12.23
C ASN A 328 -11.85 -35.05 13.12
N SER A 329 -10.68 -35.56 13.51
CA SER A 329 -9.68 -34.83 14.29
C SER A 329 -8.65 -34.10 13.43
N LEU A 330 -8.67 -34.28 12.10
CA LEU A 330 -7.67 -33.75 11.20
C LEU A 330 -7.76 -32.21 11.15
N LEU A 331 -6.60 -31.56 11.29
CA LEU A 331 -6.44 -30.09 11.30
C LEU A 331 -5.66 -29.62 10.08
N GLU A 332 -4.73 -30.44 9.57
CA GLU A 332 -3.91 -30.13 8.40
C GLU A 332 -3.74 -31.35 7.49
N LEU A 333 -3.98 -31.15 6.19
CA LEU A 333 -3.79 -32.15 5.15
C LEU A 333 -2.89 -31.59 4.06
N ARG A 334 -1.75 -32.25 3.82
CA ARG A 334 -0.81 -31.87 2.74
C ARG A 334 -0.75 -32.92 1.66
N LEU A 335 -1.09 -32.51 0.45
CA LEU A 335 -1.08 -33.31 -0.77
C LEU A 335 -0.32 -32.58 -1.89
N ASP A 336 0.40 -31.52 -1.57
CA ASP A 336 1.12 -30.69 -2.53
C ASP A 336 2.28 -31.43 -3.21
N HIS A 337 2.67 -30.97 -4.40
CA HIS A 337 3.73 -31.59 -5.21
C HIS A 337 3.46 -33.10 -5.47
N ASN A 338 2.27 -33.40 -5.98
CA ASN A 338 1.89 -34.73 -6.48
C ASN A 338 1.44 -34.61 -7.95
N ASN A 339 0.84 -35.66 -8.50
CA ASN A 339 0.32 -35.70 -9.85
C ASN A 339 -1.21 -35.84 -9.89
N ILE A 340 -1.91 -35.38 -8.83
CA ILE A 340 -3.35 -35.59 -8.68
C ILE A 340 -4.08 -34.78 -9.75
N SER A 341 -4.87 -35.46 -10.59
CA SER A 341 -5.64 -34.82 -11.66
C SER A 341 -7.12 -34.62 -11.33
N VAL A 342 -7.68 -35.48 -10.47
CA VAL A 342 -9.08 -35.46 -10.08
C VAL A 342 -9.21 -35.63 -8.56
N ILE A 343 -10.05 -34.80 -7.94
CA ILE A 343 -10.43 -34.90 -6.53
C ILE A 343 -11.87 -35.41 -6.46
N PRO A 344 -12.14 -36.52 -5.77
CA PRO A 344 -13.51 -36.98 -5.51
C PRO A 344 -14.28 -35.99 -4.65
N SER A 345 -15.56 -35.75 -4.94
CA SER A 345 -16.39 -34.75 -4.24
C SER A 345 -16.52 -34.99 -2.73
N ASP A 346 -16.58 -36.25 -2.29
CA ASP A 346 -16.79 -36.61 -0.87
C ASP A 346 -15.50 -36.85 -0.08
N ILE A 347 -14.32 -36.67 -0.68
CA ILE A 347 -13.02 -37.01 -0.06
C ILE A 347 -12.76 -36.28 1.26
N PHE A 348 -13.33 -35.08 1.43
CA PHE A 348 -13.15 -34.23 2.61
C PHE A 348 -14.37 -34.19 3.54
N LYS A 349 -15.43 -34.96 3.25
CA LYS A 349 -16.73 -34.87 3.92
C LYS A 349 -16.67 -34.95 5.45
N ASP A 350 -15.82 -35.83 5.98
CA ASP A 350 -15.70 -36.08 7.43
C ASP A 350 -14.70 -35.14 8.14
N LEU A 351 -13.97 -34.29 7.39
CA LEU A 351 -12.87 -33.45 7.91
C LEU A 351 -13.35 -32.17 8.61
N THR A 352 -14.29 -32.31 9.54
CA THR A 352 -15.03 -31.20 10.17
C THR A 352 -14.17 -30.21 10.97
N ARG A 353 -12.96 -30.60 11.40
CA ARG A 353 -12.02 -29.74 12.15
C ARG A 353 -10.86 -29.21 11.30
N ILE A 354 -10.83 -29.52 10.00
CA ILE A 354 -9.72 -29.14 9.13
C ILE A 354 -9.58 -27.62 9.10
N LYS A 355 -8.33 -27.14 9.17
CA LYS A 355 -7.96 -25.73 9.09
C LYS A 355 -7.18 -25.41 7.83
N ARG A 356 -6.39 -26.36 7.33
CA ARG A 356 -5.52 -26.17 6.16
C ARG A 356 -5.56 -27.38 5.24
N ILE A 357 -5.76 -27.13 3.94
CA ILE A 357 -5.66 -28.13 2.88
C ILE A 357 -4.68 -27.62 1.83
N ASP A 358 -3.62 -28.39 1.59
CA ASP A 358 -2.61 -28.10 0.59
C ASP A 358 -2.73 -29.05 -0.61
N LEU A 359 -3.15 -28.52 -1.75
CA LEU A 359 -3.33 -29.21 -3.02
C LEU A 359 -2.54 -28.56 -4.16
N ASN A 360 -1.70 -27.57 -3.85
CA ASN A 360 -0.89 -26.86 -4.81
C ASN A 360 0.19 -27.74 -5.47
N HIS A 361 0.68 -27.35 -6.64
CA HIS A 361 1.63 -28.15 -7.43
C HIS A 361 1.10 -29.57 -7.72
N ASN A 362 -0.12 -29.66 -8.23
CA ASN A 362 -0.73 -30.89 -8.74
C ASN A 362 -1.17 -30.68 -10.21
N LYS A 363 -2.03 -31.55 -10.74
CA LYS A 363 -2.55 -31.50 -12.11
C LYS A 363 -4.07 -31.35 -12.14
N LEU A 364 -4.64 -30.74 -11.11
CA LEU A 364 -6.08 -30.60 -10.97
C LEU A 364 -6.62 -29.75 -12.12
N SER A 365 -7.59 -30.26 -12.86
CA SER A 365 -8.23 -29.52 -13.95
C SER A 365 -9.60 -28.93 -13.57
N HIS A 366 -10.19 -29.41 -12.48
CA HIS A 366 -11.56 -29.10 -12.11
C HIS A 366 -11.79 -29.16 -10.59
N ILE A 367 -12.53 -28.18 -10.05
CA ILE A 367 -13.08 -28.21 -8.69
C ILE A 367 -14.58 -28.54 -8.75
N PRO A 368 -15.02 -29.71 -8.26
CA PRO A 368 -16.42 -30.11 -8.27
C PRO A 368 -17.24 -29.33 -7.25
N LYS A 369 -18.56 -29.26 -7.48
CA LYS A 369 -19.52 -28.72 -6.53
C LYS A 369 -19.40 -29.38 -5.16
N GLU A 370 -19.72 -28.62 -4.11
CA GLU A 370 -19.83 -29.11 -2.74
C GLU A 370 -18.56 -29.69 -2.10
N LEU A 371 -17.41 -29.67 -2.78
CA LEU A 371 -16.15 -30.27 -2.30
C LEU A 371 -15.75 -29.81 -0.88
N PHE A 372 -16.03 -28.55 -0.56
CA PHE A 372 -15.65 -27.92 0.70
C PHE A 372 -16.85 -27.67 1.64
N ASN A 373 -18.04 -28.19 1.33
CA ASN A 373 -19.29 -27.79 2.00
C ASN A 373 -19.38 -28.16 3.48
N THR A 374 -18.67 -29.21 3.92
CA THR A 374 -18.66 -29.68 5.32
C THR A 374 -17.53 -29.09 6.15
N LEU A 375 -16.62 -28.32 5.54
CA LEU A 375 -15.37 -27.88 6.16
C LEU A 375 -15.55 -26.64 7.02
N ASN A 376 -16.30 -26.74 8.12
CA ASN A 376 -16.75 -25.59 8.92
C ASN A 376 -15.62 -24.78 9.60
N ASN A 377 -14.41 -25.29 9.68
CA ASN A 377 -13.28 -24.65 10.37
C ASN A 377 -12.09 -24.34 9.45
N VAL A 378 -12.25 -24.49 8.13
CA VAL A 378 -11.14 -24.26 7.20
C VAL A 378 -10.72 -22.79 7.24
N GLU A 379 -9.42 -22.55 7.33
CA GLU A 379 -8.82 -21.21 7.40
C GLU A 379 -8.03 -20.90 6.12
N ILE A 380 -7.36 -21.90 5.53
CA ILE A 380 -6.46 -21.72 4.38
C ILE A 380 -6.64 -22.85 3.36
N LEU A 381 -6.81 -22.48 2.09
CA LEU A 381 -6.84 -23.38 0.94
C LEU A 381 -5.73 -23.04 -0.05
N HIS A 382 -4.84 -23.99 -0.32
CA HIS A 382 -3.81 -23.88 -1.36
C HIS A 382 -4.18 -24.72 -2.58
N LEU A 383 -4.47 -24.06 -3.69
CA LEU A 383 -4.84 -24.65 -4.98
C LEU A 383 -3.96 -24.10 -6.14
N GLU A 384 -2.97 -23.28 -5.82
CA GLU A 384 -2.07 -22.65 -6.78
C GLU A 384 -1.19 -23.66 -7.54
N ASN A 385 -0.68 -23.28 -8.71
CA ASN A 385 0.17 -24.15 -9.54
C ASN A 385 -0.52 -25.49 -9.87
N ASN A 386 -1.73 -25.41 -10.42
CA ASN A 386 -2.49 -26.55 -10.94
C ASN A 386 -2.85 -26.28 -12.42
N GLU A 387 -3.78 -27.07 -12.96
CA GLU A 387 -4.29 -26.90 -14.33
C GLU A 387 -5.78 -26.55 -14.35
N ILE A 388 -6.29 -25.89 -13.29
CA ILE A 388 -7.72 -25.69 -13.08
C ILE A 388 -8.25 -24.79 -14.19
N THR A 389 -9.16 -25.32 -15.01
CA THR A 389 -9.85 -24.57 -16.07
C THR A 389 -11.26 -24.18 -15.67
N ARG A 390 -11.93 -25.03 -14.88
CA ARG A 390 -13.33 -24.83 -14.46
C ARG A 390 -13.57 -25.16 -12.99
N MET A 391 -14.36 -24.33 -12.34
CA MET A 391 -14.88 -24.55 -10.99
C MET A 391 -16.41 -24.51 -11.09
N ASP A 392 -17.10 -25.50 -10.50
CA ASP A 392 -18.56 -25.46 -10.48
C ASP A 392 -19.04 -24.25 -9.65
N ASP A 393 -20.21 -23.68 -9.99
CA ASP A 393 -20.71 -22.47 -9.34
C ASP A 393 -20.91 -22.65 -7.82
N GLU A 394 -21.14 -23.88 -7.37
CA GLU A 394 -21.31 -24.27 -5.96
C GLU A 394 -20.04 -24.84 -5.29
N ALA A 395 -18.87 -24.75 -5.95
CA ALA A 395 -17.62 -25.32 -5.44
C ALA A 395 -17.20 -24.74 -4.08
N PHE A 396 -17.49 -23.46 -3.83
CA PHE A 396 -17.11 -22.74 -2.62
C PHE A 396 -18.32 -22.37 -1.73
N ILE A 397 -19.41 -23.14 -1.77
CA ILE A 397 -20.47 -23.04 -0.75
C ILE A 397 -19.91 -23.58 0.56
N ILE A 398 -19.14 -22.74 1.24
CA ILE A 398 -18.44 -23.09 2.48
C ILE A 398 -19.25 -22.49 3.63
N LYS A 399 -19.80 -23.35 4.48
CA LYS A 399 -20.46 -22.93 5.73
C LYS A 399 -19.47 -22.40 6.78
N SER A 400 -18.17 -22.58 6.56
CA SER A 400 -17.15 -22.07 7.46
C SER A 400 -17.23 -20.56 7.56
N SER A 401 -17.30 -20.05 8.77
CA SER A 401 -17.04 -18.65 9.06
C SER A 401 -15.54 -18.37 9.22
N SER A 402 -14.66 -19.36 9.14
CA SER A 402 -13.23 -19.22 9.50
C SER A 402 -12.28 -19.06 8.31
N LEU A 403 -12.78 -19.17 7.07
CA LEU A 403 -11.95 -19.14 5.88
C LEU A 403 -11.33 -17.75 5.70
N ARG A 404 -10.00 -17.71 5.64
CA ARG A 404 -9.21 -16.47 5.57
C ARG A 404 -8.49 -16.31 4.24
N ARG A 405 -7.92 -17.39 3.69
CA ARG A 405 -7.05 -17.31 2.52
C ARG A 405 -7.32 -18.39 1.50
N ILE A 406 -7.42 -18.00 0.24
CA ILE A 406 -7.59 -18.89 -0.91
C ILE A 406 -6.55 -18.54 -1.96
N TYR A 407 -5.70 -19.50 -2.30
CA TYR A 407 -4.65 -19.35 -3.31
C TYR A 407 -5.01 -20.16 -4.55
N LEU A 408 -5.21 -19.49 -5.68
CA LEU A 408 -5.63 -20.06 -6.97
C LEU A 408 -4.70 -19.62 -8.12
N GLN A 409 -3.59 -18.96 -7.82
CA GLN A 409 -2.66 -18.44 -8.81
C GLN A 409 -1.97 -19.52 -9.62
N ASN A 410 -1.48 -19.16 -10.81
CA ASN A 410 -0.80 -20.09 -11.74
C ASN A 410 -1.71 -21.28 -12.10
N ASN A 411 -2.91 -20.99 -12.59
CA ASN A 411 -3.87 -21.96 -13.10
C ASN A 411 -4.31 -21.55 -14.53
N LYS A 412 -5.40 -22.13 -15.03
CA LYS A 412 -5.98 -21.83 -16.35
C LYS A 412 -7.42 -21.34 -16.22
N ILE A 413 -7.73 -20.65 -15.10
CA ILE A 413 -9.09 -20.25 -14.76
C ILE A 413 -9.54 -19.13 -15.70
N SER A 414 -10.70 -19.32 -16.32
CA SER A 414 -11.35 -18.34 -17.19
C SER A 414 -12.75 -17.95 -16.72
N ARG A 415 -13.20 -18.38 -15.54
CA ARG A 415 -14.49 -18.00 -14.95
C ARG A 415 -14.43 -18.13 -13.42
N ILE A 416 -14.93 -17.11 -12.73
CA ILE A 416 -15.02 -17.10 -11.27
C ILE A 416 -16.43 -17.59 -10.86
N PRO A 417 -16.56 -18.63 -10.02
CA PRO A 417 -17.86 -19.14 -9.59
C PRO A 417 -18.52 -18.15 -8.61
N GLY A 418 -19.85 -18.03 -8.68
CA GLY A 418 -20.62 -17.11 -7.81
C GLY A 418 -20.43 -17.41 -6.31
N SER A 419 -20.22 -18.66 -5.93
CA SER A 419 -19.92 -19.01 -4.53
C SER A 419 -18.64 -18.36 -3.98
N LEU A 420 -17.65 -18.06 -4.83
CA LEU A 420 -16.46 -17.33 -4.41
C LEU A 420 -16.76 -15.84 -4.16
N LEU A 421 -17.70 -15.24 -4.91
CA LEU A 421 -18.17 -13.88 -4.67
C LEU A 421 -18.94 -13.78 -3.35
N TYR A 422 -19.81 -14.75 -3.08
CA TYR A 422 -20.52 -14.83 -1.80
C TYR A 422 -19.55 -14.77 -0.62
N LEU A 423 -18.44 -15.51 -0.70
CA LEU A 423 -17.38 -15.47 0.30
C LEU A 423 -16.71 -14.08 0.38
N LEU A 424 -16.39 -13.46 -0.76
CA LEU A 424 -15.79 -12.13 -0.82
C LEU A 424 -16.69 -11.02 -0.29
N LEU A 425 -17.99 -11.04 -0.56
CA LEU A 425 -18.90 -9.96 -0.19
C LEU A 425 -19.45 -10.11 1.21
N LEU A 426 -19.78 -11.34 1.62
CA LEU A 426 -20.61 -11.56 2.81
C LEU A 426 -19.85 -12.19 3.98
N GLN A 427 -18.67 -12.78 3.78
CA GLN A 427 -17.89 -13.32 4.89
C GLN A 427 -16.84 -12.33 5.40
N GLN A 428 -16.95 -11.92 6.66
CA GLN A 428 -16.03 -10.94 7.28
C GLN A 428 -14.60 -11.46 7.47
N ASN A 429 -14.40 -12.78 7.45
CA ASN A 429 -13.10 -13.38 7.80
C ASN A 429 -12.19 -13.69 6.61
N ALA A 430 -12.71 -13.66 5.37
CA ALA A 430 -11.88 -13.82 4.17
C ALA A 430 -11.03 -12.56 3.97
N ILE A 431 -9.70 -12.73 4.04
CA ILE A 431 -8.72 -11.64 3.98
C ILE A 431 -8.03 -11.60 2.61
N GLU A 432 -7.79 -12.75 1.99
CA GLU A 432 -6.92 -12.84 0.81
C GLU A 432 -7.44 -13.87 -0.20
N ILE A 433 -7.64 -13.43 -1.44
CA ILE A 433 -7.90 -14.29 -2.59
C ILE A 433 -6.93 -13.96 -3.70
N ASP A 434 -6.07 -14.92 -4.05
CA ASP A 434 -5.09 -14.76 -5.13
C ASP A 434 -5.55 -15.53 -6.37
N LEU A 435 -5.97 -14.80 -7.40
CA LEU A 435 -6.35 -15.30 -8.73
C LEU A 435 -5.32 -14.91 -9.78
N SER A 436 -4.11 -14.52 -9.38
CA SER A 436 -3.08 -14.04 -10.31
C SER A 436 -2.60 -15.12 -11.28
N SER A 437 -2.07 -14.73 -12.43
CA SER A 437 -1.51 -15.64 -13.43
C SER A 437 -2.52 -16.71 -13.88
N ASN A 438 -3.70 -16.26 -14.29
CA ASN A 438 -4.80 -17.05 -14.85
C ASN A 438 -5.20 -16.49 -16.22
N GLN A 439 -6.40 -16.85 -16.72
CA GLN A 439 -6.91 -16.44 -18.03
C GLN A 439 -8.18 -15.58 -17.91
N LEU A 440 -8.34 -14.86 -16.80
CA LEU A 440 -9.51 -14.03 -16.53
C LEU A 440 -9.53 -12.79 -17.40
N THR A 441 -10.73 -12.41 -17.82
CA THR A 441 -11.03 -11.18 -18.56
C THR A 441 -12.04 -10.33 -17.81
N PHE A 442 -12.26 -9.09 -18.25
CA PHE A 442 -13.32 -8.24 -17.67
C PHE A 442 -14.72 -8.80 -17.88
N GLN A 443 -14.97 -9.58 -18.93
CA GLN A 443 -16.26 -10.24 -19.12
C GLN A 443 -16.51 -11.28 -18.01
N ASP A 444 -15.48 -11.97 -17.55
CA ASP A 444 -15.60 -12.96 -16.48
C ASP A 444 -15.88 -12.29 -15.14
N LEU A 445 -15.33 -11.08 -14.94
CA LEU A 445 -15.65 -10.22 -13.80
C LEU A 445 -17.07 -9.65 -13.91
N ASN A 446 -17.54 -9.33 -15.11
CA ASN A 446 -18.91 -8.85 -15.34
C ASN A 446 -19.95 -9.95 -15.04
N ASN A 447 -19.77 -11.14 -15.63
CA ASN A 447 -20.61 -12.31 -15.36
C ASN A 447 -20.63 -12.67 -13.86
N PHE A 448 -19.55 -12.36 -13.16
CA PHE A 448 -19.40 -12.55 -11.73
C PHE A 448 -20.19 -11.50 -10.92
N ILE A 449 -20.23 -10.24 -11.36
CA ILE A 449 -21.03 -9.16 -10.75
C ILE A 449 -22.54 -9.45 -10.89
N ASP A 450 -22.98 -9.97 -12.04
CA ASP A 450 -24.41 -10.24 -12.33
C ASP A 450 -25.07 -11.20 -11.32
N LEU A 451 -24.28 -12.06 -10.67
CA LEU A 451 -24.78 -13.05 -9.71
C LEU A 451 -25.14 -12.47 -8.35
N PHE A 452 -24.66 -11.26 -8.01
CA PHE A 452 -24.89 -10.59 -6.73
C PHE A 452 -25.23 -9.12 -6.92
N PRO A 453 -26.47 -8.81 -7.36
CA PRO A 453 -26.92 -7.45 -7.54
C PRO A 453 -27.03 -6.71 -6.20
N ILE A 454 -26.23 -5.66 -6.00
CA ILE A 454 -26.34 -4.75 -4.86
C ILE A 454 -26.88 -3.42 -5.38
N GLU A 455 -28.10 -3.07 -5.00
CA GLU A 455 -28.62 -1.73 -5.27
C GLU A 455 -27.95 -0.72 -4.33
N PRO A 456 -27.36 0.36 -4.85
CA PRO A 456 -26.80 1.41 -4.02
C PRO A 456 -27.95 2.18 -3.33
N LEU A 457 -28.18 1.88 -2.05
CA LEU A 457 -29.04 2.66 -1.15
C LEU A 457 -28.34 3.98 -0.81
N ASP A 458 -28.83 5.10 -1.35
CA ASP A 458 -28.58 6.50 -0.93
C ASP A 458 -27.25 6.77 -0.20
N GLY A 459 -26.12 6.40 -0.83
CA GLY A 459 -24.77 6.74 -0.36
C GLY A 459 -24.33 6.12 0.97
N SER A 460 -25.08 5.18 1.55
CA SER A 460 -24.70 4.49 2.79
C SER A 460 -24.78 2.97 2.61
N PHE A 461 -23.63 2.30 2.60
CA PHE A 461 -23.60 0.84 2.62
C PHE A 461 -24.12 0.36 3.99
N PRO A 462 -25.14 -0.53 4.06
CA PRO A 462 -25.89 -0.80 5.30
C PRO A 462 -25.14 -1.59 6.39
N ILE A 463 -23.82 -1.71 6.33
CA ILE A 463 -23.11 -2.72 7.12
C ILE A 463 -22.01 -2.08 7.96
N GLU A 464 -22.19 -2.11 9.29
CA GLU A 464 -21.14 -1.90 10.30
C GLU A 464 -20.08 -3.03 10.19
N VAL A 465 -19.34 -3.09 9.09
CA VAL A 465 -18.21 -4.02 8.93
C VAL A 465 -16.97 -3.30 9.45
N LYS A 466 -16.31 -3.86 10.47
CA LYS A 466 -14.95 -3.44 10.82
C LYS A 466 -14.06 -3.59 9.58
N PRO A 467 -13.31 -2.56 9.14
CA PRO A 467 -12.58 -2.57 7.90
C PRO A 467 -11.35 -3.47 8.04
N VAL A 468 -11.53 -4.77 7.81
CA VAL A 468 -10.42 -5.61 7.40
C VAL A 468 -10.41 -5.50 5.88
N THR A 469 -9.50 -4.66 5.37
CA THR A 469 -9.28 -4.54 3.92
C THR A 469 -8.97 -5.91 3.36
N LYS A 470 -9.80 -6.39 2.44
CA LYS A 470 -9.57 -7.66 1.76
C LYS A 470 -8.58 -7.42 0.62
N HIS A 471 -7.73 -8.39 0.34
CA HIS A 471 -6.81 -8.35 -0.79
C HIS A 471 -7.28 -9.34 -1.86
N VAL A 472 -7.52 -8.83 -3.06
CA VAL A 472 -7.87 -9.65 -4.22
C VAL A 472 -6.85 -9.39 -5.31
N SER A 473 -6.07 -10.40 -5.69
CA SER A 473 -5.11 -10.25 -6.79
C SER A 473 -5.67 -10.84 -8.08
N PHE A 474 -5.74 -10.00 -9.10
CA PHE A 474 -6.00 -10.34 -10.50
C PHE A 474 -4.75 -10.12 -11.36
N ALA A 475 -3.57 -10.05 -10.76
CA ALA A 475 -2.32 -9.78 -11.47
C ALA A 475 -2.06 -10.82 -12.60
N ASN A 476 -1.38 -10.41 -13.67
CA ASN A 476 -0.96 -11.27 -14.79
C ASN A 476 -2.11 -12.10 -15.41
N ASN A 477 -3.28 -11.48 -15.60
CA ASN A 477 -4.41 -12.08 -16.31
C ASN A 477 -4.56 -11.42 -17.70
N ASN A 478 -5.73 -11.57 -18.34
CA ASN A 478 -6.03 -11.04 -19.68
C ASN A 478 -7.04 -9.87 -19.62
N PHE A 479 -6.92 -9.03 -18.59
CA PHE A 479 -7.74 -7.83 -18.45
C PHE A 479 -7.24 -6.74 -19.43
N THR A 480 -8.12 -6.30 -20.34
CA THR A 480 -7.79 -5.36 -21.44
C THR A 480 -8.60 -4.07 -21.37
N THR A 481 -9.91 -4.13 -21.59
CA THR A 481 -10.79 -2.95 -21.60
C THR A 481 -12.05 -3.21 -20.76
N ILE A 482 -12.47 -2.19 -20.00
CA ILE A 482 -13.76 -2.16 -19.30
C ILE A 482 -14.63 -1.14 -20.00
N ASP A 483 -15.79 -1.56 -20.49
CA ASP A 483 -16.82 -0.66 -20.96
C ASP A 483 -17.88 -0.50 -19.87
N ILE A 484 -17.69 0.50 -19.01
CA ILE A 484 -18.59 0.78 -17.87
C ILE A 484 -19.97 1.30 -18.33
N GLU A 485 -20.12 1.68 -19.60
CA GLU A 485 -21.40 2.16 -20.13
C GLU A 485 -22.38 1.02 -20.37
N VAL A 486 -21.87 -0.20 -20.62
CA VAL A 486 -22.67 -1.42 -20.72
C VAL A 486 -23.27 -1.79 -19.36
N PHE A 487 -22.66 -1.34 -18.26
CA PHE A 487 -23.07 -1.75 -16.93
C PHE A 487 -24.37 -1.05 -16.52
N ASN A 488 -25.35 -1.83 -16.08
CA ASN A 488 -26.57 -1.33 -15.47
C ASN A 488 -26.29 -0.71 -14.07
N ARG A 489 -27.29 -0.05 -13.48
CA ARG A 489 -27.13 0.64 -12.18
C ARG A 489 -26.65 -0.30 -11.06
N THR A 490 -27.11 -1.54 -11.09
CA THR A 490 -26.84 -2.55 -10.07
C THR A 490 -25.47 -3.16 -10.22
N GLU A 491 -25.04 -3.45 -11.45
CA GLU A 491 -23.68 -3.91 -11.76
C GLU A 491 -22.62 -2.87 -11.33
N LYS A 492 -22.89 -1.59 -11.58
CA LYS A 492 -22.06 -0.49 -11.06
C LYS A 492 -22.00 -0.50 -9.54
N GLY A 493 -23.15 -0.62 -8.87
CA GLY A 493 -23.22 -0.68 -7.39
C GLY A 493 -22.41 -1.83 -6.79
N THR A 494 -22.49 -3.03 -7.38
CA THR A 494 -21.70 -4.18 -6.94
C THR A 494 -20.20 -3.97 -7.18
N PHE A 495 -19.81 -3.37 -8.31
CA PHE A 495 -18.40 -3.07 -8.59
C PHE A 495 -17.81 -2.03 -7.63
N GLU A 496 -18.59 -0.99 -7.29
CA GLU A 496 -18.24 0.00 -6.27
C GLU A 496 -18.07 -0.66 -4.90
N PHE A 497 -19.02 -1.53 -4.51
CA PHE A 497 -18.95 -2.26 -3.25
C PHE A 497 -17.73 -3.19 -3.18
N LEU A 498 -17.34 -3.83 -4.28
CA LEU A 498 -16.13 -4.65 -4.35
C LEU A 498 -14.86 -3.81 -4.10
N MET A 499 -14.75 -2.63 -4.71
CA MET A 499 -13.62 -1.71 -4.49
C MET A 499 -13.64 -1.08 -3.09
N TRP A 500 -14.82 -0.91 -2.49
CA TRP A 500 -14.97 -0.47 -1.11
C TRP A 500 -14.45 -1.53 -0.11
N LEU A 501 -14.75 -2.80 -0.36
CA LEU A 501 -14.36 -3.91 0.51
C LEU A 501 -12.89 -4.37 0.34
N SER A 502 -12.31 -4.15 -0.84
CA SER A 502 -11.05 -4.83 -1.20
C SER A 502 -10.07 -3.96 -1.97
N GLU A 503 -8.79 -4.12 -1.66
CA GLU A 503 -7.68 -3.67 -2.51
C GLU A 503 -7.47 -4.68 -3.64
N ILE A 504 -7.66 -4.21 -4.87
CA ILE A 504 -7.58 -5.02 -6.09
C ILE A 504 -6.23 -4.80 -6.79
N ASP A 505 -5.42 -5.85 -6.87
CA ASP A 505 -4.15 -5.84 -7.61
C ASP A 505 -4.35 -6.26 -9.07
N MET A 506 -4.05 -5.33 -9.99
CA MET A 506 -4.15 -5.54 -11.44
C MET A 506 -2.79 -5.61 -12.14
N THR A 507 -1.69 -5.77 -11.41
CA THR A 507 -0.33 -5.75 -11.95
C THR A 507 -0.15 -6.70 -13.14
N GLY A 508 0.53 -6.26 -14.20
CA GLY A 508 0.90 -7.14 -15.32
C GLY A 508 -0.24 -7.51 -16.28
N ASN A 509 -1.41 -6.89 -16.16
CA ASN A 509 -2.48 -6.98 -17.15
C ASN A 509 -2.24 -6.07 -18.36
N THR A 510 -2.81 -6.43 -19.51
CA THR A 510 -2.65 -5.69 -20.78
C THR A 510 -3.73 -4.63 -20.98
N LEU A 511 -3.85 -3.69 -20.04
CA LEU A 511 -4.90 -2.66 -20.11
C LEU A 511 -4.72 -1.76 -21.35
N LEU A 512 -5.77 -1.66 -22.17
CA LEU A 512 -5.81 -0.80 -23.36
C LEU A 512 -6.48 0.52 -22.99
N CYS A 513 -5.69 1.58 -22.88
CA CYS A 513 -6.15 2.90 -22.48
C CYS A 513 -6.45 3.78 -23.71
N ASP A 514 -7.34 3.26 -24.56
CA ASP A 514 -7.89 3.95 -25.73
C ASP A 514 -9.24 4.62 -25.38
N CYS A 515 -10.00 5.09 -26.38
CA CYS A 515 -11.28 5.72 -26.11
C CYS A 515 -12.32 4.82 -25.42
N LYS A 516 -12.21 3.50 -25.47
CA LYS A 516 -13.16 2.61 -24.80
C LYS A 516 -12.94 2.60 -23.29
N MET A 517 -11.71 2.84 -22.85
CA MET A 517 -11.38 2.95 -21.43
C MET A 517 -11.77 4.31 -20.82
N PHE A 518 -12.07 5.31 -21.66
CA PHE A 518 -12.39 6.67 -21.22
C PHE A 518 -13.52 6.71 -20.18
N ALA A 519 -14.66 6.09 -20.50
CA ALA A 519 -15.83 6.11 -19.62
C ALA A 519 -15.51 5.48 -18.26
N PHE A 520 -14.76 4.38 -18.26
CA PHE A 520 -14.31 3.72 -17.03
C PHE A 520 -13.34 4.60 -16.23
N ALA A 521 -12.33 5.19 -16.86
CA ALA A 521 -11.36 6.06 -16.19
C ALA A 521 -12.04 7.32 -15.59
N HIS A 522 -12.97 7.92 -16.34
CA HIS A 522 -13.78 9.05 -15.86
C HIS A 522 -14.66 8.66 -14.66
N TRP A 523 -15.35 7.52 -14.76
CA TRP A 523 -16.16 6.99 -13.68
C TRP A 523 -15.34 6.66 -12.43
N LEU A 524 -14.16 6.08 -12.58
CA LEU A 524 -13.26 5.75 -11.48
C LEU A 524 -12.75 7.02 -10.76
N ARG A 525 -12.42 8.07 -11.51
CA ARG A 525 -12.07 9.39 -10.94
C ARG A 525 -13.22 9.95 -10.10
N ALA A 526 -14.43 9.90 -10.63
CA ALA A 526 -15.63 10.36 -9.91
C ALA A 526 -15.89 9.52 -8.64
N LEU A 527 -15.67 8.19 -8.70
CA LEU A 527 -15.83 7.30 -7.57
C LEU A 527 -14.84 7.63 -6.43
N VAL A 528 -13.55 7.77 -6.74
CA VAL A 528 -12.50 8.11 -5.77
C VAL A 528 -12.74 9.48 -5.13
N GLN A 529 -13.30 10.43 -5.88
CA GLN A 529 -13.68 11.75 -5.35
C GLN A 529 -14.92 11.69 -4.45
N ARG A 530 -15.86 10.80 -4.77
CA ARG A 530 -17.13 10.65 -4.05
C ARG A 530 -16.97 9.84 -2.75
N ASP A 531 -16.09 8.84 -2.74
CA ASP A 531 -15.92 7.91 -1.63
C ASP A 531 -14.47 7.91 -1.10
N ALA A 532 -14.26 8.57 0.04
CA ALA A 532 -12.94 8.70 0.68
C ALA A 532 -12.34 7.37 1.17
N SER A 533 -13.14 6.32 1.32
CA SER A 533 -12.63 4.99 1.69
C SER A 533 -11.86 4.34 0.53
N ILE A 534 -12.20 4.69 -0.71
CA ILE A 534 -11.57 4.22 -1.93
C ILE A 534 -10.40 5.16 -2.28
N GLN A 535 -9.21 4.87 -1.75
CA GLN A 535 -8.02 5.71 -1.95
C GLN A 535 -7.40 5.52 -3.34
N GLU A 536 -6.97 6.60 -3.99
CA GLU A 536 -6.29 6.56 -5.30
C GLU A 536 -5.07 5.62 -5.33
N ARG A 537 -4.38 5.48 -4.19
CA ARG A 537 -3.19 4.63 -4.05
C ARG A 537 -3.41 3.17 -4.47
N GLN A 538 -4.64 2.66 -4.36
CA GLN A 538 -4.95 1.26 -4.69
C GLN A 538 -4.90 1.01 -6.21
N PHE A 539 -5.07 2.05 -7.03
CA PHE A 539 -5.05 1.95 -8.49
C PHE A 539 -3.65 2.11 -9.09
N LYS A 540 -2.59 2.16 -8.27
CA LYS A 540 -1.20 2.25 -8.74
C LYS A 540 -0.77 1.07 -9.60
N THR A 541 -1.40 -0.10 -9.41
CA THR A 541 -1.13 -1.33 -10.16
C THR A 541 -1.90 -1.38 -11.49
N TRP A 542 -2.89 -0.50 -11.68
CA TRP A 542 -3.74 -0.42 -12.87
C TRP A 542 -3.05 0.43 -13.93
N LYS A 543 -2.02 -0.15 -14.56
CA LYS A 543 -1.18 0.54 -15.54
C LYS A 543 -1.56 0.18 -16.97
N CYS A 544 -1.55 1.17 -17.84
CA CYS A 544 -1.81 0.97 -19.26
C CYS A 544 -0.66 0.22 -19.93
N ALA A 545 -0.98 -0.77 -20.75
CA ALA A 545 -0.03 -1.47 -21.60
C ALA A 545 0.04 -0.85 -23.01
N ALA A 546 -1.07 -0.29 -23.48
CA ALA A 546 -1.18 0.41 -24.75
C ALA A 546 -2.13 1.61 -24.64
N PRO A 547 -2.01 2.63 -25.51
CA PRO A 547 -0.98 2.79 -26.54
C PRO A 547 0.41 3.11 -25.95
N ILE A 548 1.47 3.08 -26.78
CA ILE A 548 2.87 3.17 -26.31
C ILE A 548 3.16 4.47 -25.54
N GLU A 549 2.48 5.56 -25.87
CA GLU A 549 2.59 6.89 -25.25
C GLU A 549 2.05 6.91 -23.81
N LEU A 550 1.16 5.99 -23.48
CA LEU A 550 0.53 5.83 -22.17
C LEU A 550 1.05 4.62 -21.41
N LYS A 551 2.00 3.87 -21.99
CA LYS A 551 2.54 2.66 -21.39
C LYS A 551 3.12 2.93 -19.99
N ASP A 552 2.82 2.02 -19.07
CA ASP A 552 3.24 2.01 -17.67
C ASP A 552 2.68 3.16 -16.80
N LYS A 553 1.87 4.05 -17.37
CA LYS A 553 1.17 5.10 -16.60
C LYS A 553 -0.05 4.50 -15.88
N PRO A 554 -0.23 4.78 -14.57
CA PRO A 554 -1.46 4.43 -13.86
C PRO A 554 -2.69 5.08 -14.49
N ILE A 555 -3.80 4.35 -14.56
CA ILE A 555 -5.03 4.79 -15.25
C ILE A 555 -5.56 6.15 -14.75
N LEU A 556 -5.49 6.40 -13.44
CA LEU A 556 -5.96 7.66 -12.84
C LEU A 556 -5.04 8.85 -13.13
N SER A 557 -3.78 8.62 -13.49
CA SER A 557 -2.82 9.68 -13.85
C SER A 557 -2.93 10.17 -15.30
N ILE A 558 -3.75 9.51 -16.12
CA ILE A 558 -3.90 9.81 -17.55
C ILE A 558 -4.99 10.85 -17.74
N GLU A 559 -4.67 11.97 -18.38
CA GLU A 559 -5.65 13.03 -18.62
C GLU A 559 -6.78 12.57 -19.56
N LEU A 560 -7.98 13.07 -19.32
CA LEU A 560 -9.19 12.64 -20.02
C LEU A 560 -9.12 12.85 -21.54
N ASP A 561 -8.37 13.86 -21.98
CA ASP A 561 -8.15 14.22 -23.38
C ASP A 561 -7.10 13.34 -24.09
N GLN A 562 -6.37 12.50 -23.34
CA GLN A 562 -5.36 11.56 -23.87
C GLN A 562 -5.95 10.21 -24.29
N PHE A 563 -7.21 9.92 -23.93
CA PHE A 563 -7.90 8.71 -24.39
C PHE A 563 -8.35 8.88 -25.84
N LEU A 564 -7.61 8.28 -26.76
CA LEU A 564 -7.81 8.41 -28.21
C LEU A 564 -8.24 7.08 -28.83
N CYS A 565 -9.12 7.12 -29.82
CA CYS A 565 -9.43 5.97 -30.66
C CYS A 565 -8.92 6.16 -32.08
N GLN A 566 -8.18 5.17 -32.57
CA GLN A 566 -7.81 5.12 -33.98
C GLN A 566 -9.05 4.77 -34.81
N LYS A 567 -9.49 5.69 -35.68
CA LYS A 567 -10.57 5.42 -36.62
C LYS A 567 -10.04 5.33 -38.04
N ASN A 568 -10.39 4.24 -38.72
CA ASN A 568 -10.24 4.12 -40.17
C ASN A 568 -11.31 4.98 -40.84
N LEU A 569 -11.11 6.30 -40.86
CA LEU A 569 -11.98 7.24 -41.55
C LEU A 569 -11.69 7.17 -43.05
N GLU A 570 -12.72 7.02 -43.88
CA GLU A 570 -12.62 6.94 -45.35
C GLU A 570 -11.94 8.16 -46.02
N ASN A 571 -11.66 9.23 -45.27
CA ASN A 571 -10.98 10.44 -45.76
C ASN A 571 -9.83 10.91 -44.85
N CYS A 572 -9.21 10.02 -44.06
CA CYS A 572 -7.95 10.40 -43.41
C CYS A 572 -6.87 10.66 -44.47
N PRO A 573 -6.14 11.79 -44.44
CA PRO A 573 -5.05 12.03 -45.38
C PRO A 573 -4.02 10.90 -45.30
N LYS A 574 -3.54 10.40 -46.45
CA LYS A 574 -2.71 9.18 -46.52
C LYS A 574 -1.40 9.31 -45.74
N GLU A 575 -0.87 10.53 -45.67
CA GLU A 575 0.38 10.88 -45.02
C GLU A 575 0.22 11.07 -43.51
N CYS A 576 -1.01 11.13 -43.01
CA CYS A 576 -1.36 11.51 -41.63
C CYS A 576 -2.03 10.36 -40.86
N SER A 577 -2.02 10.46 -39.53
CA SER A 577 -2.78 9.60 -38.65
C SER A 577 -4.00 10.34 -38.09
N CYS A 578 -5.15 9.70 -38.13
CA CYS A 578 -6.39 10.27 -37.59
C CYS A 578 -6.86 9.50 -36.37
N SER A 579 -7.19 10.22 -35.31
CA SER A 579 -7.75 9.68 -34.08
C SER A 579 -8.90 10.55 -33.57
N GLU A 580 -9.79 9.96 -32.80
CA GLU A 580 -10.91 10.67 -32.17
C GLU A 580 -10.67 10.72 -30.67
N ARG A 581 -10.73 11.93 -30.10
CA ARG A 581 -10.65 12.14 -28.65
C ARG A 581 -11.96 11.73 -28.00
N ALA A 582 -11.89 10.86 -27.00
CA ALA A 582 -13.08 10.32 -26.33
C ALA A 582 -13.87 11.38 -25.56
N PHE A 583 -13.16 12.34 -24.95
CA PHE A 583 -13.73 13.36 -24.07
C PHE A 583 -14.77 14.27 -24.74
N ASP A 584 -14.50 14.73 -25.98
CA ASP A 584 -15.30 15.74 -26.68
C ASP A 584 -15.70 15.32 -28.12
N GLY A 585 -15.24 14.16 -28.59
CA GLY A 585 -15.46 13.70 -29.96
C GLY A 585 -14.68 14.46 -31.04
N THR A 586 -13.67 15.26 -30.66
CA THR A 586 -12.84 16.01 -31.60
C THR A 586 -12.01 15.06 -32.47
N LEU A 587 -12.04 15.29 -33.78
CA LEU A 587 -11.18 14.58 -34.73
C LEU A 587 -9.79 15.21 -34.74
N ILE A 588 -8.79 14.47 -34.26
CA ILE A 588 -7.38 14.84 -34.31
C ILE A 588 -6.79 14.28 -35.60
N ILE A 589 -6.22 15.17 -36.42
CA ILE A 589 -5.48 14.81 -37.62
C ILE A 589 -4.03 15.18 -37.38
N ASP A 590 -3.20 14.17 -37.14
CA ASP A 590 -1.78 14.32 -36.88
C ASP A 590 -0.96 14.05 -38.14
N CYS A 591 -0.44 15.14 -38.68
CA CYS A 591 0.41 15.21 -39.86
C CYS A 591 1.81 15.74 -39.52
N LYS A 592 2.23 15.66 -38.25
CA LYS A 592 3.50 16.24 -37.80
C LYS A 592 4.71 15.55 -38.43
N GLY A 593 5.66 16.34 -38.94
CA GLY A 593 6.93 15.80 -39.47
C GLY A 593 6.78 14.95 -40.73
N ARG A 594 5.70 15.14 -41.52
CA ARG A 594 5.37 14.31 -42.68
C ARG A 594 5.84 14.89 -44.02
N ASN A 595 6.68 15.93 -44.00
CA ASN A 595 7.20 16.64 -45.17
C ASN A 595 6.11 17.21 -46.10
N LEU A 596 4.96 17.61 -45.56
CA LEU A 596 3.88 18.19 -46.34
C LEU A 596 4.26 19.58 -46.87
N SER A 597 3.94 19.85 -48.14
CA SER A 597 4.08 21.18 -48.76
C SER A 597 2.78 21.98 -48.79
N HIS A 598 1.65 21.31 -48.58
CA HIS A 598 0.31 21.92 -48.58
C HIS A 598 -0.54 21.32 -47.46
N VAL A 599 -1.50 22.12 -46.98
CA VAL A 599 -2.52 21.67 -46.04
C VAL A 599 -3.46 20.64 -46.72
N PRO A 600 -3.87 19.55 -46.04
CA PRO A 600 -4.75 18.53 -46.62
C PRO A 600 -6.07 19.10 -47.20
N PRO A 601 -6.47 18.76 -48.44
CA PRO A 601 -7.56 19.45 -49.14
C PRO A 601 -8.98 19.02 -48.75
N LYS A 602 -9.14 17.85 -48.12
CA LYS A 602 -10.46 17.29 -47.77
C LYS A 602 -10.43 16.70 -46.37
N VAL A 603 -11.31 17.21 -45.52
CA VAL A 603 -11.60 16.68 -44.19
C VAL A 603 -13.12 16.77 -43.97
N ARG A 604 -13.72 15.75 -43.37
CA ARG A 604 -15.16 15.73 -43.04
C ARG A 604 -15.32 15.53 -41.53
N ARG A 605 -15.66 16.59 -40.77
CA ARG A 605 -16.26 16.60 -39.40
C ARG A 605 -16.50 18.06 -38.92
N CYS A 606 -17.21 18.22 -37.81
CA CYS A 606 -17.61 19.53 -37.26
C CYS A 606 -16.69 20.07 -36.15
N HIS A 607 -15.84 19.24 -35.55
CA HIS A 607 -14.82 19.63 -34.57
C HIS A 607 -13.49 18.96 -34.95
N ILE A 608 -12.52 19.76 -35.40
CA ILE A 608 -11.26 19.28 -35.96
C ILE A 608 -10.09 19.95 -35.24
N GLU A 609 -9.16 19.14 -34.78
CA GLU A 609 -7.82 19.55 -34.37
C GLU A 609 -6.82 19.10 -35.45
N LEU A 610 -6.08 20.05 -36.00
CA LEU A 610 -5.17 19.81 -37.12
C LEU A 610 -3.73 20.12 -36.69
N ARG A 611 -2.91 19.06 -36.63
CA ARG A 611 -1.50 19.10 -36.23
C ARG A 611 -0.61 18.98 -37.45
N LEU A 612 0.00 20.09 -37.86
CA LEU A 612 0.82 20.23 -39.07
C LEU A 612 2.22 20.75 -38.75
N GLU A 613 2.70 20.59 -37.51
CA GLU A 613 4.01 21.08 -37.12
C GLU A 613 5.14 20.37 -37.87
N ASN A 614 6.28 21.05 -38.02
CA ASN A 614 7.50 20.52 -38.64
C ASN A 614 7.25 20.01 -40.08
N ASN A 615 6.64 20.84 -40.92
CA ASN A 615 6.42 20.56 -42.34
C ASN A 615 6.99 21.70 -43.20
N ASN A 616 6.74 21.68 -44.52
CA ASN A 616 7.23 22.68 -45.48
C ASN A 616 6.07 23.50 -46.09
N ILE A 617 5.01 23.76 -45.31
CA ILE A 617 3.80 24.43 -45.79
C ILE A 617 4.08 25.92 -45.99
N ARG A 618 3.68 26.47 -47.15
CA ARG A 618 3.92 27.88 -47.51
C ARG A 618 2.70 28.78 -47.40
N GLU A 619 1.51 28.20 -47.51
CA GLU A 619 0.25 28.92 -47.50
C GLU A 619 -0.84 28.08 -46.84
N ILE A 620 -1.82 28.78 -46.24
CA ILE A 620 -3.01 28.16 -45.67
C ILE A 620 -4.18 28.53 -46.59
N PRO A 621 -4.70 27.59 -47.38
CA PRO A 621 -5.85 27.85 -48.26
C PRO A 621 -7.16 27.97 -47.46
N PRO A 622 -8.13 28.78 -47.93
CA PRO A 622 -9.42 29.00 -47.26
C PRO A 622 -10.40 27.84 -47.51
N TYR A 623 -9.98 26.61 -47.20
CA TYR A 623 -10.81 25.42 -47.40
C TYR A 623 -12.09 25.47 -46.54
N PRO A 624 -13.23 24.93 -47.02
CA PRO A 624 -14.51 25.00 -46.29
C PRO A 624 -14.46 24.41 -44.88
N TYR A 625 -13.66 23.35 -44.67
CA TYR A 625 -13.58 22.69 -43.37
C TYR A 625 -12.86 23.53 -42.30
N MET A 626 -12.14 24.60 -42.68
CA MET A 626 -11.50 25.52 -41.74
C MET A 626 -12.51 26.22 -40.82
N GLU A 627 -13.79 26.31 -41.22
CA GLU A 627 -14.89 26.78 -40.37
C GLU A 627 -15.13 25.92 -39.14
N ASN A 628 -14.69 24.66 -39.19
CA ASN A 628 -14.89 23.65 -38.15
C ASN A 628 -13.59 23.30 -37.40
N VAL A 629 -12.47 23.96 -37.71
CA VAL A 629 -11.19 23.76 -37.03
C VAL A 629 -11.18 24.56 -35.73
N THR A 630 -10.97 23.86 -34.62
CA THR A 630 -10.89 24.44 -33.27
C THR A 630 -9.46 24.70 -32.84
N ALA A 631 -8.53 23.82 -33.24
CA ALA A 631 -7.11 23.98 -32.96
C ALA A 631 -6.28 23.71 -34.22
N LEU A 632 -5.38 24.65 -34.55
CA LEU A 632 -4.50 24.57 -35.71
C LEU A 632 -3.05 24.81 -35.30
N TYR A 633 -2.22 23.77 -35.45
CA TYR A 633 -0.80 23.81 -35.13
C TYR A 633 0.02 23.80 -36.42
N LEU A 634 0.77 24.87 -36.67
CA LEU A 634 1.57 25.12 -37.86
C LEU A 634 3.01 25.55 -37.52
N THR A 635 3.42 25.34 -36.27
CA THR A 635 4.76 25.60 -35.76
C THR A 635 5.83 24.95 -36.64
N HIS A 636 6.92 25.67 -36.96
CA HIS A 636 7.99 25.20 -37.85
C HIS A 636 7.48 24.81 -39.25
N ASN A 637 7.09 25.81 -40.02
CA ASN A 637 6.75 25.70 -41.44
C ASN A 637 7.37 26.87 -42.23
N ASN A 638 7.02 27.04 -43.50
CA ASN A 638 7.53 28.11 -44.38
C ASN A 638 6.44 29.11 -44.77
N ILE A 639 5.49 29.39 -43.86
CA ILE A 639 4.32 30.22 -44.17
C ILE A 639 4.73 31.70 -44.24
N GLN A 640 4.51 32.33 -45.39
CA GLN A 640 4.94 33.71 -45.64
C GLN A 640 3.81 34.73 -45.44
N VAL A 641 2.57 34.34 -45.74
CA VAL A 641 1.39 35.21 -45.68
C VAL A 641 0.19 34.44 -45.13
N LEU A 642 -0.54 35.07 -44.20
CA LEU A 642 -1.86 34.62 -43.76
C LEU A 642 -2.93 35.51 -44.42
N ASN A 643 -3.71 34.93 -45.34
CA ASN A 643 -4.68 35.69 -46.14
C ASN A 643 -5.97 36.02 -45.36
N GLU A 644 -6.55 37.20 -45.62
CA GLU A 644 -7.83 37.63 -45.02
C GLU A 644 -8.96 36.62 -45.27
N SER A 645 -9.02 36.05 -46.48
CA SER A 645 -10.01 35.02 -46.87
C SER A 645 -9.90 33.73 -46.05
N THR A 646 -8.71 33.42 -45.52
CA THR A 646 -8.49 32.25 -44.66
C THR A 646 -8.94 32.55 -43.24
N VAL A 647 -8.61 33.73 -42.73
CA VAL A 647 -9.03 34.19 -41.40
C VAL A 647 -10.56 34.35 -41.33
N GLN A 648 -11.23 34.72 -42.43
CA GLN A 648 -12.70 34.70 -42.51
C GLN A 648 -13.32 33.30 -42.30
N LYS A 649 -12.56 32.24 -42.58
CA LYS A 649 -13.00 30.87 -42.35
C LYS A 649 -12.76 30.40 -40.92
N PHE A 650 -11.98 31.10 -40.10
CA PHE A 650 -11.71 30.73 -38.71
C PHE A 650 -12.88 31.08 -37.77
N LYS A 651 -14.03 30.41 -37.94
CA LYS A 651 -15.25 30.68 -37.16
C LYS A 651 -15.23 30.07 -35.76
N ARG A 652 -14.52 28.94 -35.58
CA ARG A 652 -14.48 28.15 -34.34
C ARG A 652 -13.07 27.98 -33.78
N ILE A 653 -12.08 28.65 -34.37
CA ILE A 653 -10.69 28.50 -33.94
C ILE A 653 -10.52 29.11 -32.56
N GLU A 654 -9.86 28.35 -31.68
CA GLU A 654 -9.52 28.75 -30.32
C GLU A 654 -8.01 28.73 -30.12
N ILE A 655 -7.33 27.75 -30.72
CA ILE A 655 -5.87 27.61 -30.65
C ILE A 655 -5.27 27.79 -32.05
N LEU A 656 -4.35 28.73 -32.19
CA LEU A 656 -3.60 28.93 -33.43
C LEU A 656 -2.11 29.09 -33.13
N PHE A 657 -1.31 28.08 -33.45
CA PHE A 657 0.14 28.16 -33.35
C PHE A 657 0.72 28.29 -34.75
N ILE A 658 1.30 29.45 -35.06
CA ILE A 658 1.92 29.77 -36.36
C ILE A 658 3.29 30.42 -36.15
N ASP A 659 3.93 30.07 -35.04
CA ASP A 659 5.29 30.43 -34.68
C ASP A 659 6.33 29.67 -35.53
N TRP A 660 7.57 30.15 -35.54
CA TRP A 660 8.67 29.57 -36.35
C TRP A 660 8.27 29.45 -37.84
N ASN A 661 7.85 30.56 -38.44
CA ASN A 661 7.43 30.67 -39.83
C ASN A 661 8.07 31.91 -40.47
N GLU A 662 7.67 32.22 -41.71
CA GLU A 662 8.21 33.32 -42.51
C GLU A 662 7.27 34.54 -42.59
N LEU A 663 6.32 34.69 -41.64
CA LEU A 663 5.31 35.72 -41.70
C LEU A 663 5.90 37.13 -41.57
N THR A 664 5.54 38.02 -42.48
CA THR A 664 5.97 39.43 -42.43
C THR A 664 4.94 40.39 -41.82
N GLY A 665 3.69 39.94 -41.69
CA GLY A 665 2.57 40.68 -41.11
C GLY A 665 1.37 39.77 -40.91
N LEU A 666 0.33 40.29 -40.26
CA LEU A 666 -0.95 39.61 -40.05
C LEU A 666 -2.08 40.38 -40.76
N PRO A 667 -3.17 39.73 -41.18
CA PRO A 667 -4.33 40.40 -41.72
C PRO A 667 -5.18 41.03 -40.61
N ARG A 668 -5.83 42.18 -40.87
CA ARG A 668 -6.50 42.96 -39.83
C ARG A 668 -7.73 42.27 -39.22
N ASN A 669 -8.41 41.44 -40.00
CA ASN A 669 -9.58 40.68 -39.53
C ASN A 669 -9.24 39.62 -38.47
N ILE A 670 -7.96 39.35 -38.20
CA ILE A 670 -7.54 38.47 -37.09
C ILE A 670 -7.91 39.05 -35.72
N GLU A 671 -8.06 40.38 -35.61
CA GLU A 671 -8.48 41.05 -34.37
C GLU A 671 -9.86 40.61 -33.88
N ASN A 672 -10.70 40.10 -34.79
CA ASN A 672 -12.07 39.69 -34.50
C ASN A 672 -12.17 38.25 -33.98
N ILE A 673 -11.05 37.51 -33.95
CA ILE A 673 -11.01 36.14 -33.46
C ILE A 673 -10.63 36.13 -31.99
N ASN A 674 -11.39 35.39 -31.18
CA ASN A 674 -11.12 35.24 -29.75
C ASN A 674 -10.37 33.94 -29.48
N PHE A 675 -9.04 34.01 -29.47
CA PHE A 675 -8.19 32.87 -29.18
C PHE A 675 -8.16 32.53 -27.68
N THR A 676 -8.05 31.25 -27.38
CA THR A 676 -7.68 30.74 -26.05
C THR A 676 -6.16 30.73 -25.91
N SER A 677 -5.43 30.29 -26.94
CA SER A 677 -3.97 30.36 -27.01
C SER A 677 -3.50 30.67 -28.44
N LEU A 678 -2.46 31.51 -28.55
CA LEU A 678 -1.91 31.99 -29.82
C LEU A 678 -0.38 31.99 -29.77
N ALA A 679 0.30 31.34 -30.71
CA ALA A 679 1.76 31.40 -30.82
C ALA A 679 2.18 32.08 -32.12
N LEU A 680 2.96 33.16 -32.00
CA LEU A 680 3.42 34.00 -33.12
C LEU A 680 4.93 34.23 -33.15
N HIS A 681 5.65 33.82 -32.11
CA HIS A 681 7.08 34.14 -31.98
C HIS A 681 7.92 33.54 -33.10
N HIS A 682 9.14 34.05 -33.30
CA HIS A 682 10.05 33.56 -34.34
C HIS A 682 9.45 33.63 -35.76
N ASN A 683 8.90 34.79 -36.11
CA ASN A 683 8.47 35.16 -37.47
C ASN A 683 9.20 36.44 -37.92
N PHE A 684 9.02 36.85 -39.17
CA PHE A 684 9.74 37.98 -39.79
C PHE A 684 8.92 39.29 -39.81
N PHE A 685 8.21 39.59 -38.72
CA PHE A 685 7.27 40.71 -38.67
C PHE A 685 7.93 42.07 -38.94
N LYS A 686 7.29 42.87 -39.80
CA LYS A 686 7.66 44.27 -40.07
C LYS A 686 7.13 45.18 -38.96
N CYS A 687 7.89 46.21 -38.61
CA CYS A 687 7.51 47.23 -37.62
C CYS A 687 7.59 48.63 -38.23
N ASP A 688 6.61 48.93 -39.09
CA ASP A 688 6.42 50.23 -39.74
C ASP A 688 5.01 50.75 -39.46
N CYS A 689 4.58 51.87 -40.05
CA CYS A 689 3.25 52.42 -39.75
C CYS A 689 2.09 51.46 -40.09
N THR A 690 2.29 50.47 -40.97
CA THR A 690 1.23 49.53 -41.40
C THR A 690 0.96 48.45 -40.36
N THR A 691 1.90 48.16 -39.45
CA THR A 691 1.77 47.15 -38.40
C THR A 691 1.59 47.73 -37.00
N LYS A 692 1.42 49.06 -36.87
CA LYS A 692 1.17 49.73 -35.58
C LYS A 692 -0.05 49.16 -34.85
N TRP A 693 -1.11 48.82 -35.57
CA TRP A 693 -2.31 48.20 -34.98
C TRP A 693 -2.00 46.88 -34.27
N MET A 694 -1.06 46.09 -34.83
CA MET A 694 -0.67 44.78 -34.30
C MET A 694 0.00 44.90 -32.93
N LYS A 695 0.75 45.99 -32.67
CA LYS A 695 1.26 46.30 -31.33
C LYS A 695 0.11 46.43 -30.32
N HIS A 696 -0.87 47.28 -30.61
CA HIS A 696 -1.98 47.52 -29.67
C HIS A 696 -2.85 46.27 -29.48
N TRP A 697 -3.04 45.50 -30.55
CA TRP A 697 -3.70 44.20 -30.50
C TRP A 697 -2.94 43.23 -29.58
N LEU A 698 -1.62 43.07 -29.74
CA LEU A 698 -0.81 42.21 -28.87
C LEU A 698 -0.77 42.69 -27.41
N GLN A 699 -0.84 44.00 -27.16
CA GLN A 699 -0.97 44.54 -25.79
C GLN A 699 -2.30 44.13 -25.13
N ARG A 700 -3.38 44.08 -25.90
CA ARG A 700 -4.70 43.65 -25.44
C ARG A 700 -4.76 42.13 -25.23
N GLU A 701 -4.25 41.37 -26.19
CA GLU A 701 -4.31 39.90 -26.21
C GLU A 701 -3.18 39.22 -25.43
N GLY A 702 -2.25 39.99 -24.84
CA GLY A 702 -0.93 39.47 -24.46
C GLY A 702 -0.89 38.34 -23.43
N ARG A 703 -1.96 38.12 -22.66
CA ARG A 703 -2.08 36.95 -21.76
C ARG A 703 -2.28 35.63 -22.49
N ARG A 704 -2.79 35.67 -23.72
CA ARG A 704 -3.14 34.52 -24.56
C ARG A 704 -2.04 34.21 -25.58
N VAL A 705 -1.05 35.09 -25.72
CA VAL A 705 0.05 34.94 -26.68
C VAL A 705 1.23 34.24 -26.03
N GLU A 706 1.50 33.01 -26.45
CA GLU A 706 2.64 32.24 -25.96
C GLU A 706 3.96 32.88 -26.37
N GLY A 707 4.86 33.03 -25.39
CA GLY A 707 6.18 33.62 -25.63
C GLY A 707 6.12 35.02 -26.24
N ILE A 708 5.15 35.86 -25.84
CA ILE A 708 4.94 37.22 -26.40
C ILE A 708 6.21 38.08 -26.44
N ASN A 709 7.12 37.90 -25.48
CA ASN A 709 8.42 38.57 -25.43
C ASN A 709 9.30 38.30 -26.67
N ASN A 710 9.10 37.14 -27.30
CA ASN A 710 9.83 36.66 -28.48
C ASN A 710 9.09 36.96 -29.80
N VAL A 711 8.02 37.75 -29.75
CA VAL A 711 7.39 38.33 -30.96
C VAL A 711 8.16 39.60 -31.29
N LEU A 712 9.15 39.47 -32.18
CA LEU A 712 10.15 40.51 -32.47
C LEU A 712 9.92 41.16 -33.84
N CYS A 713 10.32 42.42 -33.95
CA CYS A 713 10.50 43.09 -35.23
C CYS A 713 11.72 42.52 -35.96
N GLN A 714 11.57 42.08 -37.20
CA GLN A 714 12.68 41.53 -38.00
C GLN A 714 13.05 42.43 -39.20
N SER A 715 12.38 43.56 -39.36
CA SER A 715 12.66 44.55 -40.41
C SER A 715 12.49 45.99 -39.89
N GLY A 716 13.27 46.93 -40.44
CA GLY A 716 13.25 48.35 -40.09
C GLY A 716 14.13 48.74 -38.91
N ASN A 717 13.96 49.97 -38.42
CA ASN A 717 14.80 50.60 -37.38
C ASN A 717 14.66 49.97 -35.97
N ALA A 718 13.73 49.03 -35.80
CA ALA A 718 13.42 48.38 -34.53
C ALA A 718 13.78 46.88 -34.52
N MET A 719 14.63 46.42 -35.45
CA MET A 719 15.02 45.01 -35.56
C MET A 719 15.51 44.42 -34.22
N GLY A 720 15.03 43.22 -33.88
CA GLY A 720 15.33 42.51 -32.64
C GLY A 720 14.60 43.03 -31.39
N LYS A 721 13.70 44.02 -31.53
CA LYS A 721 12.88 44.52 -30.42
C LYS A 721 11.51 43.87 -30.40
N THR A 722 10.99 43.63 -29.20
CA THR A 722 9.66 43.07 -28.97
C THR A 722 8.56 44.06 -29.39
N ILE A 723 7.58 43.59 -30.17
CA ILE A 723 6.58 44.46 -30.82
C ILE A 723 5.66 45.15 -29.80
N TYR A 724 5.14 44.43 -28.81
CA TYR A 724 4.13 44.96 -27.89
C TYR A 724 4.68 46.00 -26.89
N THR A 725 5.99 46.04 -26.67
CA THR A 725 6.67 47.02 -25.80
C THR A 725 7.30 48.17 -26.56
N LEU A 726 7.39 48.08 -27.90
CA LEU A 726 8.06 49.07 -28.73
C LEU A 726 7.30 50.43 -28.71
N PRO A 727 7.96 51.59 -28.52
CA PRO A 727 7.30 52.89 -28.54
C PRO A 727 6.63 53.20 -29.90
N ASP A 728 5.53 53.96 -29.86
CA ASP A 728 4.73 54.30 -31.06
C ASP A 728 5.55 55.06 -32.12
N GLU A 729 6.52 55.87 -31.69
CA GLU A 729 7.36 56.71 -32.55
C GLU A 729 8.32 55.88 -33.42
N LYS A 730 8.43 54.57 -33.16
CA LYS A 730 9.24 53.65 -33.98
C LYS A 730 8.48 53.07 -35.17
N PHE A 731 7.15 53.17 -35.20
CA PHE A 731 6.30 52.71 -36.31
C PHE A 731 6.07 53.83 -37.34
N VAL A 732 7.10 54.20 -38.09
CA VAL A 732 7.06 55.34 -39.03
C VAL A 732 7.05 54.85 -40.48
N CYS A 733 6.19 55.45 -41.31
CA CYS A 733 6.31 55.36 -42.77
C CYS A 733 6.91 56.65 -43.33
N LYS A 734 7.80 56.55 -44.31
CA LYS A 734 8.25 57.73 -45.06
C LYS A 734 7.11 58.19 -45.96
N GLN A 735 6.53 59.36 -45.68
CA GLN A 735 5.63 60.06 -46.60
C GLN A 735 6.40 61.16 -47.35
N SER A 736 6.24 61.20 -48.67
CA SER A 736 6.65 62.31 -49.53
C SER A 736 5.77 63.53 -49.25
N LYS A 737 6.41 64.68 -49.00
CA LYS A 737 5.77 65.95 -48.62
C LYS A 737 5.11 66.65 -49.81
N GLU A 738 3.95 67.27 -49.57
CA GLU A 738 3.58 68.55 -50.18
C GLU A 738 2.95 69.47 -49.12
N GLU A 739 3.36 70.73 -49.16
CA GLU A 739 3.09 71.81 -48.21
C GLU A 739 1.77 72.53 -48.55
N ASN A 740 1.11 73.11 -47.55
CA ASN A 740 0.86 74.56 -47.54
C ASN A 740 0.35 75.07 -46.20
N SER A 741 0.84 76.25 -45.86
CA SER A 741 0.73 76.99 -44.60
C SER A 741 -0.32 78.10 -44.61
N GLY A 742 -0.71 78.56 -43.43
CA GLY A 742 -1.22 79.92 -43.15
C GLY A 742 -2.66 79.93 -42.65
N THR A 743 -3.09 80.73 -41.65
CA THR A 743 -2.47 81.86 -40.97
C THR A 743 -3.22 82.11 -39.64
N GLN A 744 -2.61 82.90 -38.75
CA GLN A 744 -2.96 83.18 -37.35
C GLN A 744 -4.24 84.02 -37.07
N SER A 745 -4.76 83.78 -35.85
CA SER A 745 -5.27 84.71 -34.81
C SER A 745 -6.55 85.53 -35.02
N ILE A 746 -7.49 85.41 -34.06
CA ILE A 746 -8.07 86.50 -33.23
C ILE A 746 -8.64 85.86 -31.95
N ILE A 747 -8.13 86.27 -30.78
CA ILE A 747 -8.75 86.06 -29.45
C ILE A 747 -8.96 87.43 -28.85
N LYS A 748 -10.21 87.80 -28.55
CA LYS A 748 -10.65 88.61 -27.40
C LYS A 748 -12.16 88.86 -27.47
N GLU A 749 -12.92 87.83 -27.08
CA GLU A 749 -14.29 87.98 -26.53
C GLU A 749 -14.81 86.67 -25.88
N THR A 750 -14.06 85.58 -25.99
CA THR A 750 -14.45 84.25 -25.50
C THR A 750 -13.98 83.93 -24.07
N THR A 751 -13.08 84.71 -23.48
CA THR A 751 -12.42 84.32 -22.22
C THR A 751 -13.37 84.32 -21.01
N PHE A 752 -14.36 85.22 -20.96
CA PHE A 752 -15.31 85.27 -19.82
C PHE A 752 -16.41 84.19 -19.89
N ARG A 753 -16.82 83.79 -21.10
CA ARG A 753 -17.74 82.66 -21.30
C ARG A 753 -17.05 81.31 -21.08
N ILE A 754 -15.78 81.19 -21.45
CA ILE A 754 -14.99 79.97 -21.20
C ILE A 754 -14.73 79.80 -19.71
N ILE A 755 -14.43 80.86 -18.94
CA ILE A 755 -14.22 80.74 -17.49
C ILE A 755 -15.51 80.32 -16.76
N ALA A 756 -16.68 80.85 -17.13
CA ALA A 756 -17.96 80.44 -16.54
C ALA A 756 -18.38 79.01 -16.93
N LEU A 757 -18.17 78.62 -18.20
CA LEU A 757 -18.47 77.26 -18.68
C LEU A 757 -17.48 76.21 -18.14
N THR A 758 -16.21 76.57 -17.96
CA THR A 758 -15.20 75.70 -17.34
C THR A 758 -15.43 75.54 -15.85
N LEU A 759 -15.82 76.59 -15.11
CA LEU A 759 -16.21 76.47 -13.70
C LEU A 759 -17.50 75.66 -13.53
N GLY A 760 -18.50 75.85 -14.39
CA GLY A 760 -19.72 75.04 -14.40
C GLY A 760 -19.46 73.59 -14.77
N ALA A 761 -18.66 73.32 -15.80
CA ALA A 761 -18.26 71.98 -16.19
C ALA A 761 -17.37 71.32 -15.13
N SER A 762 -16.51 72.09 -14.45
CA SER A 762 -15.66 71.56 -13.38
C SER A 762 -16.46 71.27 -12.10
N LEU A 763 -17.51 72.03 -11.81
CA LEU A 763 -18.48 71.76 -10.73
C LEU A 763 -19.32 70.52 -11.04
N VAL A 764 -19.81 70.39 -12.28
CA VAL A 764 -20.55 69.19 -12.72
C VAL A 764 -19.62 67.98 -12.75
N LEU A 765 -18.37 68.12 -13.21
CA LEU A 765 -17.38 67.05 -13.20
C LEU A 765 -16.99 66.67 -11.78
N THR A 766 -16.80 67.61 -10.86
CA THR A 766 -16.58 67.29 -9.44
C THR A 766 -17.78 66.64 -8.82
N PHE A 767 -19.01 67.05 -9.15
CA PHE A 767 -20.23 66.39 -8.69
C PHE A 767 -20.35 64.98 -9.25
N ILE A 768 -20.02 64.76 -10.53
CA ILE A 768 -19.96 63.43 -11.17
C ILE A 768 -18.87 62.59 -10.53
N VAL A 769 -17.67 63.13 -10.28
CA VAL A 769 -16.57 62.41 -9.64
C VAL A 769 -16.92 62.07 -8.20
N VAL A 770 -17.49 62.99 -7.42
CA VAL A 770 -17.95 62.74 -6.05
C VAL A 770 -19.09 61.72 -6.05
N PHE A 771 -20.02 61.80 -7.01
CA PHE A 771 -21.08 60.82 -7.18
C PHE A 771 -20.55 59.44 -7.56
N LEU A 772 -19.55 59.35 -8.46
CA LEU A 772 -18.91 58.10 -8.84
C LEU A 772 -18.09 57.53 -7.68
N VAL A 773 -17.34 58.36 -6.95
CA VAL A 773 -16.60 57.96 -5.74
C VAL A 773 -17.58 57.48 -4.66
N PHE A 774 -18.74 58.11 -4.52
CA PHE A 774 -19.76 57.67 -3.56
C PHE A 774 -20.48 56.39 -4.01
N LYS A 775 -20.81 56.28 -5.31
CA LYS A 775 -21.50 55.12 -5.91
C LYS A 775 -20.63 53.87 -5.91
N TYR A 776 -19.33 54.02 -6.20
CA TYR A 776 -18.35 52.93 -6.23
C TYR A 776 -17.44 52.94 -5.00
N ARG A 777 -17.90 53.51 -3.89
CA ARG A 777 -17.08 53.72 -2.68
C ARG A 777 -16.48 52.43 -2.14
N MET A 778 -17.19 51.30 -2.23
CA MET A 778 -16.72 50.01 -1.72
C MET A 778 -15.68 49.38 -2.66
N GLU A 779 -15.94 49.44 -3.97
CA GLU A 779 -15.02 48.98 -5.00
C GLU A 779 -13.71 49.79 -4.97
N MET A 780 -13.81 51.11 -4.76
CA MET A 780 -12.65 51.99 -4.60
C MET A 780 -11.86 51.66 -3.32
N LYS A 781 -12.53 51.41 -2.18
CA LYS A 781 -11.86 50.99 -0.94
C LYS A 781 -11.09 49.66 -1.11
N VAL A 782 -11.72 48.67 -1.73
CA VAL A 782 -11.10 47.36 -2.04
C VAL A 782 -9.95 47.51 -3.03
N TYR A 783 -10.11 48.35 -4.05
CA TYR A 783 -9.04 48.65 -5.00
C TYR A 783 -7.84 49.34 -4.32
N MET A 784 -8.10 50.31 -3.44
CA MET A 784 -7.06 51.01 -2.68
C MET A 784 -6.32 50.08 -1.71
N TYR A 785 -7.01 49.12 -1.09
CA TYR A 785 -6.37 48.08 -0.29
C TYR A 785 -5.51 47.14 -1.13
N THR A 786 -6.07 46.53 -2.17
CA THR A 786 -5.36 45.51 -2.97
C THR A 786 -4.14 46.05 -3.71
N HIS A 787 -4.16 47.32 -4.17
CA HIS A 787 -3.07 47.90 -4.97
C HIS A 787 -2.14 48.83 -4.18
N PHE A 788 -2.61 49.47 -3.11
CA PHE A 788 -1.81 50.43 -2.32
C PHE A 788 -1.66 50.05 -0.84
N ASN A 789 -2.26 48.93 -0.40
CA ASN A 789 -2.28 48.46 0.99
C ASN A 789 -2.77 49.53 1.99
N TRP A 790 -3.74 50.34 1.55
CA TRP A 790 -4.29 51.45 2.32
C TRP A 790 -5.79 51.23 2.58
N HIS A 791 -6.20 51.24 3.85
CA HIS A 791 -7.60 51.11 4.30
C HIS A 791 -8.20 52.49 4.63
N PRO A 792 -9.03 53.08 3.75
CA PRO A 792 -9.50 54.46 3.93
C PRO A 792 -10.77 54.52 4.79
N PHE A 793 -10.73 55.31 5.88
CA PHE A 793 -11.88 55.70 6.71
C PHE A 793 -12.57 54.61 7.53
N ASP A 794 -11.97 53.44 7.69
CA ASP A 794 -12.47 52.39 8.58
C ASP A 794 -11.73 52.46 9.93
N ARG A 795 -12.45 52.76 11.02
CA ARG A 795 -11.93 52.60 12.39
C ARG A 795 -12.12 51.15 12.78
N ILE A 796 -11.12 50.32 12.53
CA ILE A 796 -11.11 48.92 12.96
C ILE A 796 -9.94 48.77 13.93
N ASP A 797 -10.25 48.68 15.22
CA ASP A 797 -9.26 48.39 16.27
C ASP A 797 -9.25 46.88 16.56
N ASP A 798 -8.64 46.10 15.65
CA ASP A 798 -8.47 44.64 15.79
C ASP A 798 -7.19 44.27 16.55
N SER A 799 -6.69 45.22 17.35
CA SER A 799 -5.36 45.14 17.95
C SER A 799 -5.28 44.28 19.21
N ASP A 800 -6.38 43.64 19.66
CA ASP A 800 -6.40 42.79 20.86
C ASP A 800 -5.41 41.62 20.70
N PRO A 801 -4.24 41.68 21.35
CA PRO A 801 -3.19 40.68 21.19
C PRO A 801 -3.51 39.39 21.95
N ASN A 802 -4.60 39.35 22.74
CA ASN A 802 -5.01 38.17 23.50
C ASN A 802 -5.84 37.18 22.66
N LYS A 803 -6.27 37.55 21.45
CA LYS A 803 -7.01 36.66 20.54
C LYS A 803 -6.05 35.78 19.74
N ILE A 804 -6.28 34.47 19.77
CA ILE A 804 -5.39 33.44 19.19
C ILE A 804 -5.61 33.29 17.68
N TYR A 805 -6.84 33.50 17.22
CA TYR A 805 -7.27 33.30 15.83
C TYR A 805 -7.72 34.62 15.20
N ASP A 806 -7.41 34.80 13.92
CA ASP A 806 -7.88 35.96 13.15
C ASP A 806 -9.36 35.80 12.79
N ALA A 807 -9.82 34.59 12.47
CA ALA A 807 -11.25 34.34 12.31
C ALA A 807 -11.66 32.90 12.67
N PHE A 808 -12.88 32.76 13.20
CA PHE A 808 -13.57 31.49 13.36
C PHE A 808 -14.50 31.23 12.17
N VAL A 809 -14.49 30.03 11.59
CA VAL A 809 -15.34 29.68 10.44
C VAL A 809 -16.45 28.73 10.87
N SER A 810 -17.70 29.21 10.77
CA SER A 810 -18.93 28.44 11.00
C SER A 810 -19.56 28.05 9.66
N TYR A 811 -19.81 26.76 9.48
CA TYR A 811 -20.31 26.16 8.26
C TYR A 811 -21.02 24.83 8.55
N SER A 812 -21.86 24.35 7.62
CA SER A 812 -22.50 23.04 7.74
C SER A 812 -21.50 21.93 7.42
N GLY A 813 -21.60 20.77 8.08
CA GLY A 813 -20.74 19.61 7.77
C GLY A 813 -20.78 19.19 6.29
N ASN A 814 -21.92 19.42 5.62
CA ASN A 814 -22.09 19.13 4.19
C ASN A 814 -21.33 20.12 3.28
N ASP A 815 -20.94 21.29 3.78
CA ASP A 815 -20.19 22.31 3.02
C ASP A 815 -18.68 22.24 3.29
N TYR A 816 -18.24 21.21 4.04
CA TYR A 816 -16.85 20.98 4.44
C TYR A 816 -15.88 21.10 3.28
N GLN A 817 -16.21 20.49 2.13
CA GLN A 817 -15.31 20.43 0.99
C GLN A 817 -15.00 21.82 0.41
N TRP A 818 -15.99 22.70 0.34
CA TRP A 818 -15.77 24.06 -0.14
C TRP A 818 -15.00 24.90 0.89
N VAL A 819 -15.33 24.74 2.18
CA VAL A 819 -14.66 25.48 3.24
C VAL A 819 -13.19 25.12 3.35
N VAL A 820 -12.82 23.84 3.29
CA VAL A 820 -11.42 23.42 3.39
C VAL A 820 -10.63 23.71 2.12
N ASN A 821 -11.14 23.27 0.95
CA ASN A 821 -10.38 23.32 -0.31
C ASN A 821 -10.43 24.69 -1.00
N THR A 822 -11.26 25.62 -0.53
CA THR A 822 -11.40 26.93 -1.18
C THR A 822 -11.20 28.07 -0.19
N LEU A 823 -11.99 28.11 0.89
CA LEU A 823 -11.95 29.22 1.85
C LEU A 823 -10.70 29.16 2.73
N GLN A 824 -10.47 28.03 3.40
CA GLN A 824 -9.34 27.82 4.29
C GLN A 824 -8.02 27.83 3.51
N GLU A 825 -7.93 27.07 2.42
CA GLU A 825 -6.71 27.02 1.60
C GLU A 825 -6.28 28.42 1.11
N ARG A 826 -7.21 29.28 0.68
CA ARG A 826 -6.85 30.62 0.19
C ARG A 826 -6.50 31.60 1.30
N LEU A 827 -7.14 31.51 2.47
CA LEU A 827 -6.90 32.44 3.59
C LEU A 827 -5.66 32.06 4.39
N GLU A 828 -5.39 30.76 4.60
CA GLU A 828 -4.19 30.28 5.32
C GLU A 828 -2.92 30.40 4.45
N ASN A 829 -3.05 30.38 3.10
CA ASN A 829 -1.93 30.60 2.17
C ASN A 829 -1.82 32.05 1.67
N HIS A 830 -2.60 32.98 2.23
CA HIS A 830 -2.50 34.41 1.92
C HIS A 830 -1.16 34.99 2.43
N ASP A 831 -0.68 36.11 1.87
CA ASP A 831 0.53 36.81 2.34
C ASP A 831 0.15 38.19 2.91
N PRO A 832 0.20 38.40 4.24
CA PRO A 832 0.53 37.44 5.29
C PRO A 832 -0.63 36.44 5.57
N PRO A 833 -0.33 35.25 6.14
CA PRO A 833 -1.32 34.18 6.32
C PRO A 833 -2.28 34.48 7.47
N TYR A 834 -3.56 34.20 7.27
CA TYR A 834 -4.58 34.31 8.33
C TYR A 834 -4.63 33.03 9.15
N LYS A 835 -4.71 33.15 10.48
CA LYS A 835 -4.89 32.00 11.37
C LYS A 835 -6.36 31.73 11.64
N LEU A 836 -6.91 30.69 11.03
CA LEU A 836 -8.32 30.34 11.15
C LEU A 836 -8.59 29.30 12.26
N CYS A 837 -9.75 29.43 12.93
CA CYS A 837 -10.30 28.40 13.81
C CYS A 837 -11.42 27.66 13.07
N VAL A 838 -11.30 26.33 12.92
CA VAL A 838 -12.25 25.47 12.18
C VAL A 838 -12.64 24.23 12.98
N HIS A 839 -13.91 23.84 12.91
CA HIS A 839 -14.50 22.81 13.79
C HIS A 839 -13.78 21.46 13.75
N HIS A 840 -13.32 21.04 12.57
CA HIS A 840 -12.71 19.71 12.38
C HIS A 840 -11.26 19.62 12.88
N ARG A 841 -10.60 20.75 13.15
CA ARG A 841 -9.19 20.81 13.54
C ARG A 841 -9.02 21.28 14.99
N ASP A 842 -9.78 22.28 15.39
CA ASP A 842 -9.49 23.07 16.58
C ASP A 842 -10.46 22.79 17.76
N PHE A 843 -11.48 21.96 17.57
CA PHE A 843 -12.40 21.57 18.65
C PHE A 843 -11.78 20.50 19.56
N LEU A 844 -11.94 20.66 20.87
CA LEU A 844 -11.42 19.73 21.87
C LEU A 844 -12.30 18.47 21.92
N VAL A 845 -11.67 17.31 21.67
CA VAL A 845 -12.32 16.00 21.69
C VAL A 845 -12.79 15.69 23.11
N GLY A 846 -14.10 15.44 23.26
CA GLY A 846 -14.72 15.10 24.54
C GLY A 846 -15.39 16.28 25.28
N ALA A 847 -15.24 17.51 24.81
CA ALA A 847 -15.98 18.67 25.31
C ALA A 847 -17.34 18.84 24.58
N PRO A 848 -18.39 19.36 25.24
CA PRO A 848 -19.66 19.67 24.58
C PRO A 848 -19.48 20.62 23.39
N ILE A 849 -20.18 20.36 22.28
CA ILE A 849 -20.03 21.16 21.05
C ILE A 849 -20.38 22.65 21.28
N GLN A 850 -21.34 22.93 22.17
CA GLN A 850 -21.71 24.29 22.55
C GLN A 850 -20.55 25.04 23.22
N GLU A 851 -19.78 24.35 24.07
CA GLU A 851 -18.62 24.94 24.75
C GLU A 851 -17.46 25.17 23.78
N ASN A 852 -17.22 24.23 22.86
CA ASN A 852 -16.24 24.39 21.78
C ASN A 852 -16.57 25.61 20.90
N ILE A 853 -17.84 25.81 20.55
CA ILE A 853 -18.30 26.98 19.77
C ILE A 853 -18.08 28.28 20.56
N LEU A 854 -18.50 28.35 21.82
CA LEU A 854 -18.35 29.56 22.64
C LEU A 854 -16.88 29.93 22.83
N ASN A 855 -16.01 28.95 23.10
CA ASN A 855 -14.56 29.17 23.22
C ASN A 855 -13.93 29.63 21.90
N SER A 856 -14.34 29.05 20.77
CA SER A 856 -13.83 29.43 19.44
C SER A 856 -14.23 30.85 19.05
N VAL A 857 -15.46 31.24 19.40
CA VAL A 857 -15.96 32.61 19.26
C VAL A 857 -15.22 33.57 20.20
N ASP A 858 -14.85 33.15 21.41
CA ASP A 858 -14.09 33.99 22.36
C ASP A 858 -12.62 34.18 22.00
N GLN A 859 -11.99 33.22 21.35
CA GLN A 859 -10.58 33.28 20.98
C GLN A 859 -10.32 33.90 19.60
N SER A 860 -11.35 34.25 18.85
CA SER A 860 -11.24 34.77 17.48
C SER A 860 -11.54 36.26 17.38
N LYS A 861 -10.83 36.97 16.48
CA LYS A 861 -11.07 38.41 16.22
C LYS A 861 -12.29 38.67 15.33
N ARG A 862 -12.67 37.70 14.49
CA ARG A 862 -13.83 37.73 13.59
C ARG A 862 -14.51 36.37 13.51
N MET A 863 -15.73 36.37 12.98
CA MET A 863 -16.44 35.14 12.61
C MET A 863 -16.89 35.19 11.15
N LEU A 864 -16.48 34.17 10.39
CA LEU A 864 -16.93 33.90 9.03
C LEU A 864 -18.08 32.89 9.10
N MET A 865 -19.25 33.26 8.58
CA MET A 865 -20.42 32.38 8.55
C MET A 865 -20.76 32.04 7.11
N VAL A 866 -20.65 30.76 6.77
CA VAL A 866 -20.93 30.24 5.42
C VAL A 866 -22.41 29.86 5.34
N LEU A 867 -23.22 30.78 4.84
CA LEU A 867 -24.67 30.63 4.71
C LEU A 867 -25.01 29.97 3.38
N SER A 868 -25.28 28.66 3.44
CA SER A 868 -25.74 27.80 2.35
C SER A 868 -27.13 27.22 2.65
N GLN A 869 -27.77 26.57 1.67
CA GLN A 869 -29.04 25.89 1.90
C GLN A 869 -28.92 24.74 2.91
N ASN A 870 -27.75 24.09 2.99
CA ASN A 870 -27.43 23.07 4.01
C ASN A 870 -27.24 23.67 5.40
N PHE A 871 -26.76 24.91 5.48
CA PHE A 871 -26.57 25.64 6.72
C PHE A 871 -27.92 26.00 7.36
N VAL A 872 -28.88 26.48 6.57
CA VAL A 872 -30.22 26.88 7.03
C VAL A 872 -31.02 25.68 7.61
N ARG A 873 -30.80 24.47 7.07
CA ARG A 873 -31.49 23.24 7.50
C ARG A 873 -30.86 22.55 8.72
N SER A 874 -29.73 23.04 9.24
CA SER A 874 -29.01 22.43 10.37
C SER A 874 -29.41 23.06 11.70
N GLU A 875 -29.94 22.26 12.63
CA GLU A 875 -30.33 22.70 13.98
C GLU A 875 -29.14 23.21 14.83
N TRP A 876 -27.93 22.68 14.60
CA TRP A 876 -26.72 23.07 15.32
C TRP A 876 -26.16 24.42 14.86
N CYS A 877 -26.35 24.77 13.59
CA CYS A 877 -25.87 26.01 12.99
C CYS A 877 -26.69 27.24 13.45
N LEU A 878 -27.96 27.05 13.85
CA LEU A 878 -28.79 28.11 14.42
C LEU A 878 -28.34 28.53 15.83
N LEU A 879 -27.78 27.60 16.61
CA LEU A 879 -27.16 27.87 17.92
C LEU A 879 -25.88 28.71 17.78
N GLU A 880 -25.04 28.40 16.78
CA GLU A 880 -23.83 29.16 16.43
C GLU A 880 -24.17 30.60 16.02
N PHE A 881 -25.19 30.79 15.18
CA PHE A 881 -25.70 32.11 14.80
C PHE A 881 -26.16 32.92 16.02
N ARG A 882 -26.95 32.32 16.93
CA ARG A 882 -27.46 33.02 18.12
C ARG A 882 -26.35 33.38 19.10
N ALA A 883 -25.29 32.58 19.23
CA ALA A 883 -24.11 32.91 20.03
C ALA A 883 -23.32 34.08 19.42
N ALA A 884 -23.11 34.05 18.10
CA ALA A 884 -22.43 35.11 17.36
C ALA A 884 -23.22 36.43 17.38
N HIS A 885 -24.54 36.38 17.15
CA HIS A 885 -25.42 37.55 17.15
C HIS A 885 -25.46 38.23 18.51
N ARG A 886 -25.49 37.46 19.61
CA ARG A 886 -25.43 37.99 20.98
C ARG A 886 -24.12 38.72 21.26
N LYS A 887 -23.00 38.21 20.73
CA LYS A 887 -21.67 38.84 20.84
C LYS A 887 -21.53 40.10 19.99
N VAL A 888 -22.07 40.09 18.76
CA VAL A 888 -22.14 41.28 17.87
C VAL A 888 -22.94 42.41 18.54
N LEU A 889 -24.03 42.08 19.24
CA LEU A 889 -24.84 43.03 20.00
C LEU A 889 -24.12 43.60 21.23
N GLN A 890 -23.20 42.84 21.85
CA GLN A 890 -22.40 43.26 23.00
C GLN A 890 -21.18 44.10 22.62
N GLU A 891 -20.42 43.71 21.59
CA GLU A 891 -19.12 44.31 21.25
C GLU A 891 -19.22 45.50 20.27
N ARG A 892 -20.39 45.76 19.68
CA ARG A 892 -20.68 46.87 18.74
C ARG A 892 -19.60 47.07 17.66
N MET A 893 -19.76 46.30 16.57
CA MET A 893 -19.48 46.57 15.13
C MET A 893 -18.69 45.46 14.40
N ASN A 894 -19.12 45.12 13.17
CA ASN A 894 -18.50 44.31 12.10
C ASN A 894 -17.78 42.98 12.45
N TYR A 895 -18.09 42.35 13.59
CA TYR A 895 -17.47 41.09 14.01
C TYR A 895 -17.87 39.88 13.14
N LEU A 896 -19.14 39.84 12.69
CA LEU A 896 -19.70 38.73 11.89
C LEU A 896 -19.74 39.09 10.40
N ILE A 897 -19.08 38.26 9.59
CA ILE A 897 -19.03 38.35 8.13
C ILE A 897 -19.81 37.17 7.55
N ILE A 898 -20.88 37.47 6.82
CA ILE A 898 -21.73 36.44 6.19
C ILE A 898 -21.28 36.22 4.75
N ILE A 899 -20.96 34.97 4.42
CA ILE A 899 -20.67 34.47 3.07
C ILE A 899 -21.93 33.78 2.56
N LEU A 900 -22.58 34.34 1.54
CA LEU A 900 -23.86 33.85 1.01
C LEU A 900 -23.66 33.03 -0.26
N PHE A 901 -24.22 31.83 -0.28
CA PHE A 901 -24.32 30.99 -1.47
C PHE A 901 -25.60 31.28 -2.25
N ASP A 902 -25.58 31.03 -3.56
CA ASP A 902 -26.70 31.34 -4.46
C ASP A 902 -27.90 30.39 -4.29
N ASP A 903 -27.73 29.27 -3.59
CA ASP A 903 -28.72 28.21 -3.40
C ASP A 903 -29.67 28.46 -2.22
N VAL A 904 -29.47 29.54 -1.47
CA VAL A 904 -30.24 29.86 -0.25
C VAL A 904 -31.61 30.45 -0.59
N ASP A 905 -32.68 29.76 -0.20
CA ASP A 905 -34.03 30.32 -0.25
C ASP A 905 -34.24 31.32 0.91
N MET A 906 -34.37 32.60 0.55
CA MET A 906 -34.59 33.70 1.50
C MET A 906 -35.90 33.56 2.29
N ALA A 907 -36.88 32.79 1.80
CA ALA A 907 -38.12 32.56 2.51
C ALA A 907 -37.93 31.68 3.76
N GLU A 908 -37.00 30.72 3.72
CA GLU A 908 -36.74 29.74 4.79
C GLU A 908 -35.90 30.30 5.95
N LEU A 909 -35.31 31.49 5.81
CA LEU A 909 -34.52 32.14 6.87
C LEU A 909 -35.37 32.62 8.05
N ASP A 910 -34.83 32.52 9.26
CA ASP A 910 -35.44 33.06 10.49
C ASP A 910 -35.54 34.60 10.43
N ASP A 911 -36.52 35.18 11.13
CA ASP A 911 -36.80 36.63 11.10
C ASP A 911 -35.63 37.47 11.63
N GLU A 912 -34.87 36.92 12.59
CA GLU A 912 -33.66 37.55 13.14
C GLU A 912 -32.51 37.62 12.11
N MET A 913 -32.31 36.55 11.32
CA MET A 913 -31.32 36.51 10.23
C MET A 913 -31.70 37.46 9.09
N LYS A 914 -32.98 37.48 8.71
CA LYS A 914 -33.53 38.42 7.72
C LYS A 914 -33.30 39.87 8.15
N LEU A 915 -33.49 40.18 9.43
CA LEU A 915 -33.24 41.51 9.98
C LEU A 915 -31.75 41.88 9.96
N TYR A 916 -30.87 40.94 10.31
CA TYR A 916 -29.42 41.15 10.27
C TYR A 916 -28.93 41.40 8.84
N MET A 917 -29.37 40.61 7.86
CA MET A 917 -29.00 40.75 6.45
C MET A 917 -29.53 42.04 5.80
N ARG A 918 -30.64 42.61 6.32
CA ARG A 918 -31.15 43.92 5.89
C ARG A 918 -30.34 45.10 6.45
N THR A 919 -29.66 44.90 7.57
CA THR A 919 -28.98 45.97 8.31
C THR A 919 -27.45 45.91 8.20
N ASN A 920 -26.88 44.80 7.73
CA ASN A 920 -25.44 44.58 7.58
C ASN A 920 -25.07 44.08 6.18
N THR A 921 -23.79 44.24 5.81
CA THR A 921 -23.28 43.86 4.47
C THR A 921 -22.87 42.39 4.47
N TYR A 922 -23.34 41.60 3.50
CA TYR A 922 -22.93 40.20 3.27
C TYR A 922 -22.14 40.06 1.95
N LEU A 923 -21.38 38.98 1.82
CA LEU A 923 -20.52 38.69 0.68
C LEU A 923 -21.07 37.49 -0.10
N SER A 924 -21.63 37.73 -1.29
CA SER A 924 -22.07 36.64 -2.16
C SER A 924 -20.90 35.99 -2.88
N VAL A 925 -20.86 34.65 -2.90
CA VAL A 925 -19.79 33.85 -3.53
C VAL A 925 -19.77 34.00 -5.05
N SER A 926 -20.90 34.28 -5.70
CA SER A 926 -20.98 34.56 -7.14
C SER A 926 -20.49 35.95 -7.53
N ASN A 927 -20.15 36.81 -6.56
CA ASN A 927 -19.60 38.12 -6.85
C ASN A 927 -18.18 38.00 -7.42
N LYS A 928 -17.94 38.62 -8.58
CA LYS A 928 -16.62 38.63 -9.25
C LYS A 928 -15.47 39.15 -8.37
N TRP A 929 -15.76 40.00 -7.38
CA TRP A 929 -14.77 40.59 -6.46
C TRP A 929 -14.89 40.00 -5.04
N PHE A 930 -15.46 38.79 -4.92
CA PHE A 930 -15.73 38.15 -3.63
C PHE A 930 -14.47 38.07 -2.74
N TRP A 931 -13.35 37.61 -3.30
CA TRP A 931 -12.11 37.39 -2.55
C TRP A 931 -11.47 38.70 -2.09
N GLU A 932 -11.43 39.70 -2.96
CA GLU A 932 -10.89 41.01 -2.65
C GLU A 932 -11.73 41.72 -1.59
N LYS A 933 -13.06 41.54 -1.62
CA LYS A 933 -13.98 42.03 -0.59
C LYS A 933 -13.86 41.27 0.73
N LEU A 934 -13.62 39.95 0.68
CA LEU A 934 -13.42 39.12 1.86
C LEU A 934 -12.11 39.49 2.57
N CYS A 935 -10.99 39.58 1.83
CA CYS A 935 -9.71 40.00 2.39
C CYS A 935 -9.74 41.42 2.97
N TYR A 936 -10.55 42.32 2.40
CA TYR A 936 -10.77 43.66 2.97
C TYR A 936 -11.54 43.63 4.30
N ALA A 937 -12.44 42.66 4.49
CA ALA A 937 -13.25 42.52 5.70
C ALA A 937 -12.54 41.78 6.85
N MET A 938 -11.44 41.08 6.56
CA MET A 938 -10.63 40.33 7.53
C MET A 938 -9.78 41.25 8.43
N PRO A 939 -9.33 40.78 9.61
CA PRO A 939 -8.50 41.59 10.52
C PRO A 939 -7.15 42.00 9.94
N GLN A 940 -6.62 43.14 10.36
CA GLN A 940 -5.31 43.61 9.92
C GLN A 940 -4.18 42.97 10.73
N THR A 941 -3.14 42.49 10.02
CA THR A 941 -1.89 42.01 10.61
C THR A 941 -0.87 43.16 10.67
N PRO A 942 -0.30 43.52 11.84
CA PRO A 942 0.68 44.60 11.92
C PRO A 942 1.99 44.21 11.24
N ARG A 943 2.46 45.02 10.27
CA ARG A 943 3.78 44.84 9.62
C ARG A 943 4.93 45.11 10.60
N VAL A 944 5.73 44.09 10.89
CA VAL A 944 7.09 44.27 11.44
C VAL A 944 7.95 44.96 10.37
N ARG A 945 8.36 46.21 10.63
CA ARG A 945 9.32 46.94 9.78
C ARG A 945 10.72 46.36 9.97
N GLU A 946 11.16 45.48 9.09
CA GLU A 946 12.59 45.15 8.95
C GLU A 946 13.34 46.33 8.30
N PHE A 947 14.05 47.10 9.14
CA PHE A 947 15.05 48.06 8.68
C PHE A 947 16.26 47.32 8.11
N ARG A 948 16.46 47.36 6.79
CA ARG A 948 17.75 47.04 6.16
C ARG A 948 18.79 48.09 6.55
N ALA A 949 19.69 47.74 7.47
CA ALA A 949 20.86 48.55 7.80
C ALA A 949 21.89 48.49 6.66
N ARG A 950 22.24 49.67 6.11
CA ARG A 950 23.50 49.89 5.38
C ARG A 950 24.56 50.30 6.39
N ASN A 951 25.75 49.69 6.28
CA ASN A 951 26.95 50.03 7.04
C ASN A 951 27.29 51.52 7.01
N LEU A 952 27.59 52.09 8.18
CA LEU A 952 28.68 53.07 8.37
C LEU A 952 28.99 53.26 9.86
N SER A 953 30.19 52.80 10.21
CA SER A 953 31.14 53.32 11.22
C SER A 953 30.74 53.56 12.69
N SER A 954 31.56 52.91 13.54
CA SER A 954 32.33 53.45 14.66
C SER A 954 31.80 53.33 16.11
N THR A 955 32.70 52.71 16.91
CA THR A 955 33.03 52.92 18.34
C THR A 955 32.05 52.40 19.40
N SER A 956 32.44 51.30 20.07
CA SER A 956 32.96 51.24 21.47
C SER A 956 31.79 51.15 22.48
N SER A 957 31.75 50.32 23.51
CA SER A 957 32.73 49.53 24.27
C SER A 957 31.96 48.84 25.42
N ASN A 958 32.42 47.66 25.85
CA ASN A 958 32.28 47.07 27.20
C ASN A 958 30.86 46.68 27.70
N ALA A 959 30.66 45.77 28.63
CA ALA A 959 31.33 44.55 29.10
C ALA A 959 30.35 43.88 30.11
N GLU A 960 30.60 42.60 30.43
CA GLU A 960 30.15 41.85 31.64
C GLU A 960 28.66 41.41 31.76
N TYR A 961 28.26 40.22 32.25
CA TYR A 961 28.92 39.09 32.95
C TYR A 961 28.00 37.83 32.97
N SER A 962 28.60 36.63 33.14
CA SER A 962 28.12 35.36 33.80
C SER A 962 26.79 34.69 33.37
N THR A 963 26.76 33.44 32.85
CA THR A 963 27.00 32.06 33.38
C THR A 963 25.82 31.38 34.12
N GLU A 964 25.74 30.05 33.94
CA GLU A 964 24.93 28.99 34.62
C GLU A 964 23.72 28.45 33.83
N THR A 965 23.84 27.34 33.06
CA THR A 965 23.74 25.90 33.43
C THR A 965 22.40 25.42 34.00
N ALA A 966 21.62 24.71 33.16
CA ALA A 966 20.88 23.42 33.29
C ALA A 966 20.22 23.01 34.66
N PRO A 967 19.31 22.00 34.77
CA PRO A 967 18.94 20.94 33.81
C PRO A 967 17.45 20.49 33.79
N MET A 968 17.20 19.43 33.01
CA MET A 968 16.07 18.49 33.00
C MET A 968 15.51 18.10 34.38
N ASN A 969 14.21 17.77 34.43
CA ASN A 969 13.78 16.44 34.90
C ASN A 969 12.34 16.08 34.52
N GLU A 970 12.20 14.78 34.26
CA GLU A 970 11.01 13.98 33.99
C GLU A 970 10.26 13.56 35.28
N THR A 971 8.98 13.23 35.08
CA THR A 971 8.15 12.21 35.75
C THR A 971 7.31 12.47 37.02
N LEU A 972 6.09 11.90 36.91
CA LEU A 972 5.12 11.39 37.91
C LEU A 972 4.05 12.36 38.46
N VAL A 973 2.80 12.21 37.99
CA VAL A 973 1.77 11.31 38.58
C VAL A 973 0.94 10.69 37.45
#